data_AF-A0A8J5IZ13-F1
#
_entry.id   AF-A0A8J5IZ13-F1
#
_cell.length_a   1.000
_cell.length_b   1.000
_cell.length_c   1.000
_cell.angle_alpha   90.00
_cell.angle_beta   90.00
_cell.angle_gamma   90.00
#
_symmetry.space_group_name_H-M   'P 1'
#
loop_
_entity.id
_entity.type
_entity.pdbx_description
1 polymer ?
#
loop_
_entity_poly.entity_id
_entity_poly.type
_entity_poly.pdbx_seq_one_letter_code
_entity_poly.pdbx_strand_id
1 'polypeptide(L)'
;MDLADVSEYEAKRLRRIEENRKKLQALNLPTLATSSPLKSAHKKRKRDTEEKSLEPTRKSLRQWTLRKLGRQQRRHENQQWKQEEQQFKQEQQERDKSAKQERKRLEKLEKKKTKELKKQNKLKKKLQKELQASQEEDHVQHVKETLKYHVTSEPVQQLEQQPRILDWRLRRKLQAQAERRQASLKRREERKAQRGKEDVEKMELKRIAREMKKEQRAKELMESRFLEEVEKQQRFEELELMREEDRLSRRWAKQLNREAKLMEREEKLAAKVTLEEDMWSKRMEMRREASEWYEMENRRVNREAERKEEEALSRELYPVRQVNLPFVRISNAKEKDKMKLSSLLKVDANLFHGFSLGKQFLPPGKNSVMRALCPGGYNPEFRSDGDIHAWQNAITIFMNATSGLFYRYMFQEEKIRGRKHVIFRWARCQDVTPPILERLRRVQKGEEQLRFDNNYYDTPNPTDPKPGPLLLFVQYPKGPYIYCGRLGYLGYRSNPLEFSFQLLDINALNWGQLRRPIISMKGGDDTEALSEYEAKRLQRMEENQRMLASLDLPTMSRRSPRPQAAKPAVKLEATRRSSRQQKRRVIAEQQARERQLEEQRQLERQVAVKKAREAQIALKRQQIELERQQQKLRREQQKEEEKSKTQKIKYQKEEERRHVRIRQLKQIETERFREWRQQMKEQESQRRRELERQNEPPPEIVAQRNAEVQKFIQEELDKQARLAKEKKEREMQLQALVTQREAERVKQEEQYRQLATTEVQAGNKPVITADQVVAVGALELPIEFELVL
;
A
#
# COMPACT_ATOMS: atom_id res chain seq x y z
N MET A 1 -36.55 -12.95 9.70
CA MET A 1 -36.01 -11.67 9.23
C MET A 1 -37.19 -10.79 8.93
N ASP A 2 -37.13 -9.57 9.41
CA ASP A 2 -38.31 -8.75 9.65
C ASP A 2 -38.82 -8.08 8.38
N LEU A 3 -40.13 -7.83 8.35
CA LEU A 3 -40.79 -7.03 7.33
C LEU A 3 -40.46 -5.55 7.56
N ALA A 4 -39.29 -5.12 7.12
CA ALA A 4 -38.97 -3.71 6.99
C ALA A 4 -39.89 -3.06 5.94
N ASP A 5 -40.22 -1.78 6.12
CA ASP A 5 -41.08 -1.01 5.21
C ASP A 5 -40.39 -0.76 3.85
N VAL A 6 -40.49 -1.75 2.97
CA VAL A 6 -40.07 -1.65 1.57
C VAL A 6 -40.97 -0.64 0.86
N SER A 7 -40.37 0.45 0.37
CA SER A 7 -41.05 1.49 -0.42
C SER A 7 -41.98 0.89 -1.49
N GLU A 8 -43.16 1.48 -1.72
CA GLU A 8 -44.16 0.98 -2.69
C GLU A 8 -43.56 0.64 -4.06
N TYR A 9 -42.61 1.46 -4.52
CA TYR A 9 -41.88 1.24 -5.78
C TYR A 9 -41.09 -0.07 -5.76
N GLU A 10 -40.41 -0.36 -4.65
CA GLU A 10 -39.58 -1.54 -4.49
C GLU A 10 -40.42 -2.79 -4.19
N ALA A 11 -41.53 -2.66 -3.47
CA ALA A 11 -42.53 -3.72 -3.34
C ALA A 11 -43.14 -4.09 -4.71
N LYS A 12 -43.45 -3.09 -5.54
CA LYS A 12 -43.94 -3.27 -6.92
C LYS A 12 -42.87 -3.86 -7.84
N ARG A 13 -41.58 -3.55 -7.60
CA ARG A 13 -40.43 -4.18 -8.28
C ARG A 13 -40.28 -5.64 -7.88
N LEU A 14 -40.42 -5.99 -6.60
CA LEU A 14 -40.34 -7.37 -6.11
C LEU A 14 -41.48 -8.23 -6.67
N ARG A 15 -42.74 -7.75 -6.64
CA ARG A 15 -43.87 -8.45 -7.28
C ARG A 15 -43.61 -8.77 -8.77
N ARG A 16 -43.06 -7.83 -9.53
CA ARG A 16 -42.65 -8.06 -10.94
C ARG A 16 -41.53 -9.10 -11.09
N ILE A 17 -40.60 -9.17 -10.15
CA ILE A 17 -39.55 -10.21 -10.13
C ILE A 17 -40.15 -11.58 -9.85
N GLU A 18 -41.13 -11.69 -8.95
CA GLU A 18 -41.84 -12.95 -8.67
C GLU A 18 -42.76 -13.39 -9.81
N GLU A 19 -43.51 -12.47 -10.43
CA GLU A 19 -44.27 -12.75 -11.65
C GLU A 19 -43.37 -13.29 -12.76
N ASN A 20 -42.21 -12.66 -12.98
CA ASN A 20 -41.26 -13.12 -14.00
C ASN A 20 -40.63 -14.47 -13.63
N ARG A 21 -40.38 -14.75 -12.35
CA ARG A 21 -39.97 -16.09 -11.89
C ARG A 21 -41.05 -17.14 -12.18
N LYS A 22 -42.32 -16.86 -11.85
CA LYS A 22 -43.45 -17.77 -12.13
C LYS A 22 -43.62 -18.01 -13.63
N LYS A 23 -43.48 -16.96 -14.46
CA LYS A 23 -43.50 -17.06 -15.93
C LYS A 23 -42.33 -17.90 -16.47
N LEU A 24 -41.12 -17.73 -15.95
CA LEU A 24 -39.95 -18.54 -16.34
C LEU A 24 -40.06 -20.01 -15.90
N GLN A 25 -40.65 -20.27 -14.72
CA GLN A 25 -40.95 -21.63 -14.25
C GLN A 25 -42.01 -22.31 -15.13
N ALA A 26 -43.10 -21.60 -15.46
CA ALA A 26 -44.16 -22.10 -16.35
C ALA A 26 -43.69 -22.40 -17.78
N LEU A 27 -42.55 -21.85 -18.21
CA LEU A 27 -41.93 -22.13 -19.51
C LEU A 27 -41.04 -23.39 -19.54
N ASN A 28 -40.88 -24.10 -18.40
CA ASN A 28 -40.12 -25.36 -18.29
C ASN A 28 -38.73 -25.35 -18.95
N LEU A 29 -38.06 -24.19 -18.95
CA LEU A 29 -36.72 -24.06 -19.51
C LEU A 29 -35.70 -24.80 -18.63
N PRO A 30 -34.77 -25.59 -19.20
CA PRO A 30 -33.83 -26.39 -18.42
C PRO A 30 -32.87 -25.48 -17.63
N THR A 31 -33.14 -25.33 -16.33
CA THR A 31 -32.29 -24.58 -15.40
C THR A 31 -30.93 -25.24 -15.26
N LEU A 32 -29.89 -24.60 -15.78
CA LEU A 32 -28.50 -24.94 -15.48
C LEU A 32 -28.28 -24.89 -13.96
N ALA A 33 -27.71 -25.95 -13.40
CA ALA A 33 -27.60 -26.13 -11.96
C ALA A 33 -26.81 -24.98 -11.30
N THR A 34 -27.42 -24.35 -10.29
CA THR A 34 -26.79 -23.28 -9.52
C THR A 34 -25.64 -23.83 -8.68
N SER A 35 -24.41 -23.49 -9.03
CA SER A 35 -23.22 -23.83 -8.25
C SER A 35 -23.30 -23.24 -6.84
N SER A 36 -22.98 -24.05 -5.82
CA SER A 36 -22.87 -23.64 -4.43
C SER A 36 -21.83 -22.52 -4.22
N PRO A 37 -22.01 -21.63 -3.22
CA PRO A 37 -21.13 -20.48 -3.02
C PRO A 37 -19.72 -20.88 -2.58
N LEU A 38 -18.74 -20.74 -3.49
CA LEU A 38 -17.33 -20.91 -3.19
C LEU A 38 -16.81 -19.78 -2.29
N LYS A 39 -16.21 -20.15 -1.16
CA LYS A 39 -15.57 -19.21 -0.21
C LYS A 39 -14.36 -18.53 -0.88
N SER A 40 -14.40 -17.21 -1.05
CA SER A 40 -13.44 -16.45 -1.85
C SER A 40 -12.14 -16.13 -1.10
N ALA A 41 -11.19 -17.07 -1.06
CA ALA A 41 -9.81 -16.80 -0.66
C ALA A 41 -9.00 -16.16 -1.81
N HIS A 42 -8.88 -14.84 -1.84
CA HIS A 42 -8.16 -14.11 -2.89
C HIS A 42 -6.63 -14.29 -2.84
N LYS A 43 -6.10 -15.37 -3.42
CA LYS A 43 -4.70 -15.42 -3.86
C LYS A 43 -4.56 -14.84 -5.28
N LYS A 44 -3.96 -13.66 -5.39
CA LYS A 44 -3.62 -13.02 -6.66
C LYS A 44 -2.61 -13.89 -7.42
N ARG A 45 -2.97 -14.42 -8.59
CA ARG A 45 -1.98 -14.96 -9.55
C ARG A 45 -1.39 -13.80 -10.35
N LYS A 46 -0.06 -13.66 -10.35
CA LYS A 46 0.65 -12.95 -11.42
C LYS A 46 0.41 -13.71 -12.74
N ARG A 47 0.40 -13.00 -13.86
CA ARG A 47 0.17 -13.57 -15.18
C ARG A 47 0.99 -12.80 -16.20
N ASP A 48 2.26 -13.19 -16.29
CA ASP A 48 3.15 -12.66 -17.29
C ASP A 48 3.07 -13.52 -18.57
N THR A 49 3.15 -12.81 -19.68
CA THR A 49 3.50 -13.18 -21.06
C THR A 49 4.23 -14.54 -21.27
N GLU A 50 4.01 -15.30 -22.34
CA GLU A 50 3.41 -14.93 -23.65
C GLU A 50 2.40 -15.98 -24.17
N GLU A 51 1.27 -15.53 -24.72
CA GLU A 51 0.49 -16.31 -25.68
C GLU A 51 -0.28 -15.35 -26.62
N LYS A 52 -0.02 -15.42 -27.93
CA LYS A 52 -0.73 -14.60 -28.93
C LYS A 52 -2.13 -15.17 -29.14
N SER A 53 -3.12 -14.58 -28.48
CA SER A 53 -4.53 -14.83 -28.80
C SER A 53 -4.79 -14.47 -30.26
N LEU A 54 -5.20 -15.47 -31.06
CA LEU A 54 -5.66 -15.23 -32.43
C LEU A 54 -6.88 -14.31 -32.39
N GLU A 55 -6.77 -13.11 -32.95
CA GLU A 55 -7.93 -12.23 -33.10
C GLU A 55 -9.00 -12.93 -33.97
N PRO A 56 -10.29 -12.86 -33.62
CA PRO A 56 -11.35 -13.31 -34.52
C PRO A 56 -11.48 -12.34 -35.70
N THR A 57 -10.77 -12.63 -36.80
CA THR A 57 -10.64 -11.80 -38.02
C THR A 57 -11.92 -11.76 -38.89
N ARG A 58 -13.10 -11.73 -38.27
CA ARG A 58 -14.36 -11.30 -38.91
C ARG A 58 -15.36 -10.80 -37.85
N LYS A 59 -15.27 -9.50 -37.53
CA LYS A 59 -16.27 -8.80 -36.71
C LYS A 59 -17.60 -8.76 -37.48
N SER A 60 -18.68 -9.25 -36.89
CA SER A 60 -19.93 -9.50 -37.63
C SER A 60 -20.58 -8.22 -38.16
N LEU A 61 -21.19 -8.29 -39.34
CA LEU A 61 -21.82 -7.15 -40.03
C LEU A 61 -22.82 -6.40 -39.13
N ARG A 62 -23.56 -7.14 -38.29
CA ARG A 62 -24.52 -6.61 -37.32
C ARG A 62 -23.87 -5.77 -36.21
N GLN A 63 -22.65 -6.08 -35.77
CA GLN A 63 -21.92 -5.21 -34.84
C GLN A 63 -21.39 -3.95 -35.53
N TRP A 64 -21.00 -4.05 -36.81
CA TRP A 64 -20.53 -2.89 -37.57
C TRP A 64 -21.67 -1.90 -37.85
N THR A 65 -22.86 -2.37 -38.26
CA THR A 65 -24.02 -1.50 -38.48
C THR A 65 -24.48 -0.84 -37.18
N LEU A 66 -24.58 -1.57 -36.06
CA LEU A 66 -24.90 -0.98 -34.74
C LEU A 66 -23.89 0.09 -34.31
N ARG A 67 -22.58 -0.14 -34.53
CA ARG A 67 -21.53 0.86 -34.25
C ARG A 67 -21.57 2.06 -35.21
N LYS A 68 -22.04 1.89 -36.44
CA LYS A 68 -22.25 2.98 -37.42
C LYS A 68 -23.45 3.85 -37.01
N LEU A 69 -24.57 3.23 -36.67
CA LEU A 69 -25.79 3.89 -36.20
C LEU A 69 -25.55 4.68 -34.91
N GLY A 70 -24.92 4.04 -33.91
CA GLY A 70 -24.49 4.70 -32.67
C GLY A 70 -23.33 5.70 -32.83
N ARG A 71 -22.76 5.86 -34.03
CA ARG A 71 -21.87 6.99 -34.38
C ARG A 71 -22.61 8.12 -35.10
N GLN A 72 -23.74 7.83 -35.76
CA GLN A 72 -24.62 8.84 -36.35
C GLN A 72 -25.47 9.54 -35.28
N GLN A 73 -26.05 8.80 -34.33
CA GLN A 73 -26.81 9.36 -33.20
C GLN A 73 -25.97 10.40 -32.41
N ARG A 74 -24.77 10.02 -31.96
CA ARG A 74 -23.82 10.93 -31.28
C ARG A 74 -23.28 12.09 -32.13
N ARG A 75 -23.45 12.05 -33.46
CA ARG A 75 -23.18 13.22 -34.32
C ARG A 75 -24.38 14.17 -34.34
N HIS A 76 -25.60 13.64 -34.36
CA HIS A 76 -26.84 14.42 -34.30
C HIS A 76 -27.01 15.09 -32.92
N GLU A 77 -26.84 14.36 -31.83
CA GLU A 77 -26.86 14.87 -30.45
C GLU A 77 -25.85 16.03 -30.26
N ASN A 78 -24.62 15.87 -30.77
CA ASN A 78 -23.55 16.87 -30.70
C ASN A 78 -23.68 17.99 -31.77
N GLN A 79 -24.67 17.91 -32.65
CA GLN A 79 -25.09 19.02 -33.51
C GLN A 79 -26.21 19.81 -32.84
N GLN A 80 -27.22 19.13 -32.27
CA GLN A 80 -28.30 19.75 -31.49
C GLN A 80 -27.74 20.53 -30.29
N TRP A 81 -26.85 19.93 -29.50
CA TRP A 81 -26.22 20.61 -28.36
C TRP A 81 -25.47 21.90 -28.76
N LYS A 82 -24.88 21.94 -29.95
CA LYS A 82 -24.21 23.15 -30.48
C LYS A 82 -25.20 24.21 -30.98
N GLN A 83 -26.37 23.80 -31.47
CA GLN A 83 -27.45 24.73 -31.81
C GLN A 83 -28.06 25.34 -30.54
N GLU A 84 -28.31 24.53 -29.52
CA GLU A 84 -28.74 24.97 -28.19
C GLU A 84 -27.74 25.94 -27.54
N GLU A 85 -26.43 25.63 -27.59
CA GLU A 85 -25.37 26.50 -27.07
C GLU A 85 -25.30 27.85 -27.81
N GLN A 86 -25.57 27.85 -29.12
CA GLN A 86 -25.64 29.09 -29.93
C GLN A 86 -26.90 29.91 -29.63
N GLN A 87 -28.07 29.27 -29.51
CA GLN A 87 -29.33 29.93 -29.13
C GLN A 87 -29.22 30.56 -27.74
N PHE A 88 -28.68 29.85 -26.75
CA PHE A 88 -28.47 30.40 -25.41
C PHE A 88 -27.51 31.61 -25.41
N LYS A 89 -26.46 31.59 -26.24
CA LYS A 89 -25.55 32.75 -26.41
C LYS A 89 -26.22 33.94 -27.09
N GLN A 90 -27.15 33.71 -28.03
CA GLN A 90 -27.96 34.78 -28.63
C GLN A 90 -28.94 35.36 -27.60
N GLU A 91 -29.68 34.52 -26.87
CA GLU A 91 -30.64 34.96 -25.86
C GLU A 91 -29.97 35.77 -24.72
N GLN A 92 -28.79 35.33 -24.27
CA GLN A 92 -27.94 36.10 -23.35
C GLN A 92 -27.67 37.51 -23.89
N GLN A 93 -27.23 37.64 -25.15
CA GLN A 93 -26.94 38.95 -25.76
C GLN A 93 -28.19 39.82 -25.92
N GLU A 94 -29.36 39.25 -26.16
CA GLU A 94 -30.61 40.01 -26.27
C GLU A 94 -31.13 40.49 -24.91
N ARG A 95 -31.07 39.65 -23.87
CA ARG A 95 -31.32 40.05 -22.47
C ARG A 95 -30.38 41.21 -22.07
N ASP A 96 -29.11 41.13 -22.45
CA ASP A 96 -28.10 42.15 -22.17
C ASP A 96 -28.34 43.46 -22.94
N LYS A 97 -28.76 43.38 -24.21
CA LYS A 97 -29.20 44.54 -25.01
C LYS A 97 -30.43 45.20 -24.40
N SER A 98 -31.42 44.41 -23.98
CA SER A 98 -32.66 44.88 -23.35
C SER A 98 -32.37 45.61 -22.03
N ALA A 99 -31.60 45.00 -21.12
CA ALA A 99 -31.19 45.62 -19.86
C ALA A 99 -30.40 46.93 -20.06
N LYS A 100 -29.57 47.02 -21.12
CA LYS A 100 -28.86 48.27 -21.50
C LYS A 100 -29.82 49.35 -22.02
N GLN A 101 -30.92 48.99 -22.70
CA GLN A 101 -31.96 49.95 -23.08
C GLN A 101 -32.80 50.41 -21.89
N GLU A 102 -33.17 49.49 -21.00
CA GLU A 102 -33.96 49.78 -19.80
C GLU A 102 -33.23 50.74 -18.86
N ARG A 103 -31.93 50.50 -18.57
CA ARG A 103 -31.09 51.44 -17.81
C ARG A 103 -31.07 52.84 -18.43
N LYS A 104 -30.95 52.95 -19.77
CA LYS A 104 -31.04 54.23 -20.49
C LYS A 104 -32.43 54.89 -20.42
N ARG A 105 -33.51 54.14 -20.20
CA ARG A 105 -34.85 54.69 -19.95
C ARG A 105 -34.96 55.22 -18.52
N LEU A 106 -34.49 54.48 -17.52
CA LEU A 106 -34.46 54.89 -16.12
C LEU A 106 -33.61 56.16 -15.91
N GLU A 107 -32.39 56.19 -16.47
CA GLU A 107 -31.49 57.35 -16.42
C GLU A 107 -32.15 58.61 -17.04
N LYS A 108 -32.91 58.45 -18.14
CA LYS A 108 -33.70 59.54 -18.74
C LYS A 108 -34.84 60.02 -17.85
N LEU A 109 -35.47 59.13 -17.06
CA LEU A 109 -36.52 59.49 -16.10
C LEU A 109 -35.94 60.21 -14.88
N GLU A 110 -34.79 59.79 -14.36
CA GLU A 110 -34.07 60.51 -13.30
C GLU A 110 -33.62 61.90 -13.76
N LYS A 111 -33.13 62.01 -15.00
CA LYS A 111 -32.80 63.29 -15.64
C LYS A 111 -34.02 64.17 -15.95
N LYS A 112 -35.25 63.64 -15.92
CA LYS A 112 -36.51 64.42 -15.88
C LYS A 112 -36.84 64.85 -14.45
N LYS A 113 -36.94 63.92 -13.50
CA LYS A 113 -37.26 64.19 -12.08
C LYS A 113 -36.33 65.24 -11.47
N THR A 114 -35.02 65.18 -11.74
CA THR A 114 -34.05 66.17 -11.26
C THR A 114 -34.20 67.55 -11.91
N LYS A 115 -34.68 67.64 -13.16
CA LYS A 115 -35.03 68.92 -13.81
C LYS A 115 -36.34 69.49 -13.25
N GLU A 116 -37.33 68.65 -12.97
CA GLU A 116 -38.60 69.03 -12.32
C GLU A 116 -38.37 69.51 -10.89
N LEU A 117 -37.55 68.82 -10.09
CA LEU A 117 -37.16 69.26 -8.75
C LEU A 117 -36.41 70.61 -8.79
N LYS A 118 -35.54 70.84 -9.79
CA LYS A 118 -34.91 72.15 -10.02
C LYS A 118 -35.93 73.24 -10.41
N LYS A 119 -36.96 72.93 -11.19
CA LYS A 119 -38.08 73.86 -11.47
C LYS A 119 -38.88 74.17 -10.19
N GLN A 120 -39.26 73.15 -9.42
CA GLN A 120 -40.00 73.33 -8.16
C GLN A 120 -39.20 74.15 -7.14
N ASN A 121 -37.89 73.91 -7.00
CA ASN A 121 -37.05 74.71 -6.12
C ASN A 121 -36.88 76.16 -6.62
N LYS A 122 -36.86 76.39 -7.95
CA LYS A 122 -36.87 77.75 -8.51
C LYS A 122 -38.21 78.47 -8.31
N LEU A 123 -39.34 77.74 -8.31
CA LEU A 123 -40.67 78.26 -7.96
C LEU A 123 -40.78 78.57 -6.46
N LYS A 124 -40.34 77.65 -5.57
CA LYS A 124 -40.26 77.92 -4.13
C LYS A 124 -39.42 79.16 -3.82
N LYS A 125 -38.29 79.35 -4.51
CA LYS A 125 -37.43 80.54 -4.36
C LYS A 125 -37.97 81.81 -5.05
N LYS A 126 -39.09 81.73 -5.79
CA LYS A 126 -39.92 82.87 -6.21
C LYS A 126 -40.98 83.18 -5.14
N LEU A 127 -41.78 82.18 -4.77
CA LEU A 127 -42.79 82.29 -3.70
C LEU A 127 -42.22 82.83 -2.39
N GLN A 128 -41.00 82.42 -2.03
CA GLN A 128 -40.31 82.91 -0.83
C GLN A 128 -39.81 84.36 -0.96
N LYS A 129 -39.68 84.92 -2.18
CA LYS A 129 -39.46 86.35 -2.41
C LYS A 129 -40.76 87.13 -2.51
N GLU A 130 -41.79 86.56 -3.12
CA GLU A 130 -43.14 87.14 -3.18
C GLU A 130 -43.71 87.29 -1.76
N LEU A 131 -43.56 86.28 -0.89
CA LEU A 131 -43.88 86.37 0.55
C LEU A 131 -43.05 87.40 1.33
N GLN A 132 -41.84 87.74 0.87
CA GLN A 132 -41.05 88.81 1.49
C GLN A 132 -41.52 90.20 1.04
N ALA A 133 -41.92 90.34 -0.24
CA ALA A 133 -42.50 91.59 -0.76
C ALA A 133 -43.89 91.88 -0.17
N SER A 134 -44.77 90.88 -0.07
CA SER A 134 -46.09 91.07 0.56
C SER A 134 -45.99 91.47 2.05
N GLN A 135 -44.97 90.99 2.76
CA GLN A 135 -44.69 91.44 4.13
C GLN A 135 -44.19 92.90 4.24
N GLU A 136 -43.78 93.51 3.14
CA GLU A 136 -43.46 94.95 3.04
C GLU A 136 -44.69 95.78 2.55
N GLU A 137 -45.60 95.18 1.77
CA GLU A 137 -46.82 95.85 1.25
C GLU A 137 -48.03 95.80 2.20
N ASP A 138 -48.20 94.74 2.99
CA ASP A 138 -49.31 94.55 3.96
C ASP A 138 -49.35 95.66 5.04
N HIS A 139 -48.28 96.43 5.20
CA HIS A 139 -48.19 97.51 6.18
C HIS A 139 -48.93 98.81 5.78
N VAL A 140 -49.52 98.89 4.57
CA VAL A 140 -50.04 100.14 3.98
C VAL A 140 -51.54 100.11 3.61
N GLN A 141 -52.18 98.96 3.38
CA GLN A 141 -53.50 98.89 2.71
C GLN A 141 -54.74 98.56 3.59
N HIS A 142 -54.78 98.95 4.87
CA HIS A 142 -55.89 98.58 5.77
C HIS A 142 -56.93 99.70 6.06
N VAL A 143 -57.27 100.55 5.07
CA VAL A 143 -58.09 101.78 5.29
C VAL A 143 -59.38 101.90 4.45
N LYS A 144 -59.57 101.11 3.38
CA LYS A 144 -60.72 101.30 2.47
C LYS A 144 -61.38 99.98 2.02
N GLU A 145 -62.56 99.69 2.58
CA GLU A 145 -63.78 99.29 1.83
C GLU A 145 -64.96 98.97 2.76
N THR A 146 -65.95 99.89 2.85
CA THR A 146 -67.29 99.62 3.43
C THR A 146 -68.34 100.51 2.78
N LEU A 147 -69.12 100.02 1.80
CA LEU A 147 -70.40 100.61 1.36
C LEU A 147 -71.07 99.81 0.20
N LYS A 148 -72.34 99.37 0.38
CA LYS A 148 -73.51 99.64 -0.50
C LYS A 148 -74.73 98.69 -0.29
N TYR A 149 -75.88 99.14 -0.82
CA TYR A 149 -77.18 98.43 -1.02
C TYR A 149 -78.01 98.19 0.27
N HIS A 150 -79.36 98.27 0.32
CA HIS A 150 -80.44 98.92 -0.47
C HIS A 150 -81.70 98.98 0.46
N VAL A 151 -82.77 99.80 0.40
CA VAL A 151 -83.29 100.95 -0.41
C VAL A 151 -84.72 100.70 -0.96
N THR A 152 -85.70 101.49 -0.46
CA THR A 152 -87.07 101.81 -0.97
C THR A 152 -88.03 100.71 -1.48
N SER A 153 -89.26 100.65 -0.93
CA SER A 153 -90.47 101.23 -1.59
C SER A 153 -91.79 101.04 -0.79
N GLU A 154 -92.71 101.98 -0.96
CA GLU A 154 -94.14 102.00 -0.55
C GLU A 154 -95.01 101.81 -1.85
N PRO A 155 -96.38 101.80 -1.91
CA PRO A 155 -97.30 102.72 -1.20
C PRO A 155 -98.81 102.32 -0.99
N VAL A 156 -99.60 103.28 -0.49
CA VAL A 156 -101.04 103.61 -0.76
C VAL A 156 -102.18 102.62 -0.43
N GLN A 157 -103.24 103.17 0.19
CA GLN A 157 -104.61 102.63 0.24
C GLN A 157 -105.60 103.64 -0.37
N GLN A 158 -106.75 103.18 -0.88
CA GLN A 158 -107.87 104.03 -1.31
C GLN A 158 -109.17 103.62 -0.58
N LEU A 159 -110.08 104.58 -0.39
CA LEU A 159 -111.28 104.44 0.44
C LEU A 159 -112.55 104.50 -0.40
N GLU A 160 -113.30 103.40 -0.47
CA GLU A 160 -114.51 103.29 -1.30
C GLU A 160 -115.79 103.45 -0.47
N GLN A 161 -116.73 104.28 -0.94
CA GLN A 161 -117.94 104.66 -0.19
C GLN A 161 -119.11 103.71 -0.48
N GLN A 162 -119.96 103.43 0.53
CA GLN A 162 -121.20 102.66 0.34
C GLN A 162 -122.47 103.49 0.60
N PRO A 163 -123.53 103.33 -0.22
CA PRO A 163 -124.75 104.11 -0.10
C PRO A 163 -125.63 103.72 1.11
N ARG A 164 -126.48 104.65 1.55
CA ARG A 164 -127.44 104.45 2.65
C ARG A 164 -128.65 103.62 2.19
N ILE A 165 -128.70 102.36 2.58
CA ILE A 165 -129.93 101.53 2.55
C ILE A 165 -130.67 101.70 3.89
N LEU A 166 -131.92 102.18 3.85
CA LEU A 166 -132.71 102.55 5.03
C LEU A 166 -133.51 101.38 5.66
N ASP A 167 -132.89 100.20 5.80
CA ASP A 167 -133.33 99.18 6.77
C ASP A 167 -132.12 98.58 7.51
N TRP A 168 -132.11 98.76 8.83
CA TRP A 168 -131.02 98.32 9.70
C TRP A 168 -130.93 96.79 9.83
N ARG A 169 -132.06 96.07 9.71
CA ARG A 169 -132.08 94.60 9.84
C ARG A 169 -131.38 93.95 8.65
N LEU A 170 -131.67 94.43 7.44
CA LEU A 170 -131.02 93.96 6.22
C LEU A 170 -129.52 94.28 6.24
N ARG A 171 -129.13 95.49 6.67
CA ARG A 171 -127.72 95.91 6.76
C ARG A 171 -126.90 95.00 7.68
N ARG A 172 -127.39 94.69 8.89
CA ARG A 172 -126.72 93.73 9.81
C ARG A 172 -126.60 92.33 9.22
N LYS A 173 -127.63 91.84 8.51
CA LYS A 173 -127.63 90.49 7.93
C LYS A 173 -126.59 90.36 6.80
N LEU A 174 -126.50 91.36 5.91
CA LEU A 174 -125.51 91.41 4.85
C LEU A 174 -124.09 91.59 5.41
N GLN A 175 -123.89 92.47 6.40
CA GLN A 175 -122.60 92.68 7.05
C GLN A 175 -122.10 91.38 7.71
N ALA A 176 -122.92 90.70 8.51
CA ALA A 176 -122.55 89.42 9.12
C ALA A 176 -122.25 88.32 8.08
N GLN A 177 -122.87 88.37 6.90
CA GLN A 177 -122.57 87.44 5.81
C GLN A 177 -121.23 87.78 5.11
N ALA A 178 -120.90 89.06 4.95
CA ALA A 178 -119.61 89.53 4.45
C ALA A 178 -118.46 89.20 5.42
N GLU A 179 -118.65 89.46 6.72
CA GLU A 179 -117.70 89.12 7.78
C GLU A 179 -117.42 87.61 7.83
N ARG A 180 -118.47 86.76 7.73
CA ARG A 180 -118.32 85.30 7.63
C ARG A 180 -117.52 84.87 6.38
N ARG A 181 -117.73 85.52 5.23
CA ARG A 181 -116.96 85.27 4.00
C ARG A 181 -115.49 85.67 4.18
N GLN A 182 -115.21 86.87 4.71
CA GLN A 182 -113.85 87.34 4.97
C GLN A 182 -113.11 86.45 5.99
N ALA A 183 -113.76 86.06 7.10
CA ALA A 183 -113.18 85.14 8.08
C ALA A 183 -112.89 83.75 7.49
N SER A 184 -113.73 83.27 6.57
CA SER A 184 -113.48 82.01 5.84
C SER A 184 -112.32 82.12 4.85
N LEU A 185 -112.09 83.29 4.24
CA LEU A 185 -110.96 83.53 3.33
C LEU A 185 -109.65 83.62 4.12
N LYS A 186 -109.59 84.43 5.19
CA LYS A 186 -108.41 84.53 6.07
C LYS A 186 -107.96 83.15 6.58
N ARG A 187 -108.89 82.33 7.10
CA ARG A 187 -108.59 80.94 7.52
C ARG A 187 -108.09 80.03 6.40
N ARG A 188 -108.40 80.32 5.13
CA ARG A 188 -107.90 79.57 3.96
C ARG A 188 -106.50 80.04 3.54
N GLU A 189 -106.21 81.32 3.73
CA GLU A 189 -104.90 81.93 3.48
C GLU A 189 -103.89 81.55 4.57
N GLU A 190 -104.27 81.62 5.84
CA GLU A 190 -103.50 81.11 6.99
C GLU A 190 -103.06 79.66 6.78
N ARG A 191 -104.00 78.78 6.36
CA ARG A 191 -103.73 77.36 6.05
C ARG A 191 -102.83 77.17 4.82
N LYS A 192 -102.87 78.08 3.84
CA LYS A 192 -101.90 78.07 2.72
C LYS A 192 -100.51 78.49 3.20
N ALA A 193 -100.41 79.53 4.02
CA ALA A 193 -99.16 80.03 4.58
C ALA A 193 -98.48 79.01 5.50
N GLN A 194 -99.25 78.28 6.32
CA GLN A 194 -98.76 77.18 7.14
C GLN A 194 -98.13 76.06 6.28
N ARG A 195 -98.86 75.54 5.29
CA ARG A 195 -98.32 74.53 4.35
C ARG A 195 -97.10 75.01 3.58
N GLY A 196 -97.08 76.28 3.20
CA GLY A 196 -95.91 76.91 2.55
C GLY A 196 -94.66 76.88 3.43
N LYS A 197 -94.79 77.04 4.76
CA LYS A 197 -93.69 76.88 5.72
C LYS A 197 -93.29 75.41 5.87
N GLU A 198 -94.26 74.52 6.08
CA GLU A 198 -94.05 73.07 6.22
C GLU A 198 -93.28 72.48 5.02
N ASP A 199 -93.63 72.84 3.78
CA ASP A 199 -92.92 72.35 2.58
C ASP A 199 -91.53 72.98 2.39
N VAL A 200 -91.29 74.21 2.89
CA VAL A 200 -89.95 74.82 2.92
C VAL A 200 -89.04 74.11 3.93
N GLU A 201 -89.49 73.95 5.19
CA GLU A 201 -88.75 73.21 6.24
C GLU A 201 -88.39 71.79 5.78
N LYS A 202 -89.36 71.11 5.13
CA LYS A 202 -89.19 69.77 4.55
C LYS A 202 -88.24 69.73 3.35
N MET A 203 -88.03 70.84 2.65
CA MET A 203 -87.01 70.97 1.60
C MET A 203 -85.62 71.28 2.18
N GLU A 204 -85.53 72.06 3.25
CA GLU A 204 -84.30 72.30 4.00
C GLU A 204 -83.78 71.02 4.68
N LEU A 205 -84.65 70.26 5.35
CA LEU A 205 -84.31 68.95 5.92
C LEU A 205 -83.79 67.97 4.86
N LYS A 206 -84.39 67.96 3.65
CA LYS A 206 -83.89 67.18 2.50
C LYS A 206 -82.54 67.67 1.99
N ARG A 207 -82.25 68.97 2.07
CA ARG A 207 -80.94 69.54 1.70
C ARG A 207 -79.87 69.12 2.70
N ILE A 208 -80.11 69.32 4.00
CA ILE A 208 -79.21 68.92 5.09
C ILE A 208 -78.92 67.41 5.02
N ALA A 209 -79.93 66.56 4.82
CA ALA A 209 -79.74 65.12 4.67
C ALA A 209 -78.90 64.73 3.44
N ARG A 210 -78.98 65.50 2.33
CA ARG A 210 -78.13 65.30 1.15
C ARG A 210 -76.69 65.76 1.39
N GLU A 211 -76.49 66.84 2.14
CA GLU A 211 -75.17 67.36 2.49
C GLU A 211 -74.45 66.41 3.47
N MET A 212 -75.12 65.96 4.53
CA MET A 212 -74.62 64.91 5.44
C MET A 212 -74.24 63.61 4.70
N LYS A 213 -75.02 63.17 3.71
CA LYS A 213 -74.73 61.97 2.92
C LYS A 213 -73.57 62.17 1.92
N LYS A 214 -73.28 63.41 1.50
CA LYS A 214 -72.04 63.74 0.76
C LYS A 214 -70.83 63.69 1.69
N GLU A 215 -70.93 64.24 2.89
CA GLU A 215 -69.86 64.17 3.88
C GLU A 215 -69.51 62.74 4.29
N GLN A 216 -70.50 61.88 4.53
CA GLN A 216 -70.27 60.47 4.84
C GLN A 216 -69.44 59.79 3.74
N ARG A 217 -69.83 59.96 2.47
CA ARG A 217 -69.08 59.43 1.32
C ARG A 217 -67.70 60.04 1.16
N ALA A 218 -67.51 61.31 1.50
CA ALA A 218 -66.19 61.93 1.51
C ALA A 218 -65.29 61.33 2.61
N LYS A 219 -65.84 61.05 3.79
CA LYS A 219 -65.15 60.38 4.91
C LYS A 219 -64.79 58.93 4.54
N GLU A 220 -65.74 58.15 4.00
CA GLU A 220 -65.52 56.80 3.47
C GLU A 220 -64.40 56.75 2.41
N LEU A 221 -64.37 57.69 1.46
CA LEU A 221 -63.32 57.79 0.44
C LEU A 221 -61.94 58.16 1.01
N MET A 222 -61.89 58.99 2.05
CA MET A 222 -60.64 59.34 2.72
C MET A 222 -60.12 58.17 3.57
N GLU A 223 -61.01 57.47 4.29
CA GLU A 223 -60.66 56.26 5.05
C GLU A 223 -60.16 55.14 4.12
N SER A 224 -60.84 54.90 2.99
CA SER A 224 -60.39 53.91 1.98
C SER A 224 -59.00 54.25 1.41
N ARG A 225 -58.72 55.53 1.14
CA ARG A 225 -57.39 55.97 0.66
C ARG A 225 -56.31 55.84 1.74
N PHE A 226 -56.63 56.16 2.99
CA PHE A 226 -55.73 55.99 4.12
C PHE A 226 -55.37 54.51 4.34
N LEU A 227 -56.36 53.61 4.28
CA LEU A 227 -56.13 52.16 4.35
C LEU A 227 -55.26 51.66 3.19
N GLU A 228 -55.52 52.11 1.96
CA GLU A 228 -54.67 51.84 0.80
C GLU A 228 -53.22 52.32 0.98
N GLU A 229 -53.00 53.48 1.61
CA GLU A 229 -51.66 54.01 1.86
C GLU A 229 -50.94 53.25 2.97
N VAL A 230 -51.64 52.86 4.05
CA VAL A 230 -51.11 51.99 5.11
C VAL A 230 -50.75 50.60 4.55
N GLU A 231 -51.58 50.01 3.69
CA GLU A 231 -51.27 48.72 3.07
C GLU A 231 -50.05 48.81 2.13
N LYS A 232 -49.92 49.93 1.38
CA LYS A 232 -48.73 50.18 0.53
C LYS A 232 -47.46 50.38 1.37
N GLN A 233 -47.56 50.96 2.57
CA GLN A 233 -46.44 51.06 3.51
C GLN A 233 -46.06 49.69 4.07
N GLN A 234 -47.02 48.89 4.56
CA GLN A 234 -46.77 47.54 5.07
C GLN A 234 -46.10 46.64 4.01
N ARG A 235 -46.65 46.61 2.78
CA ARG A 235 -46.05 45.86 1.65
C ARG A 235 -44.65 46.36 1.26
N PHE A 236 -44.33 47.64 1.52
CA PHE A 236 -42.99 48.18 1.30
C PHE A 236 -42.02 47.73 2.40
N GLU A 237 -42.43 47.78 3.66
CA GLU A 237 -41.67 47.29 4.82
C GLU A 237 -41.38 45.79 4.72
N GLU A 238 -42.37 44.96 4.35
CA GLU A 238 -42.18 43.53 4.05
C GLU A 238 -41.15 43.29 2.93
N LEU A 239 -41.20 44.10 1.85
CA LEU A 239 -40.24 44.03 0.75
C LEU A 239 -38.84 44.49 1.16
N GLU A 240 -38.70 45.40 2.12
CA GLU A 240 -37.39 45.80 2.66
C GLU A 240 -36.83 44.72 3.58
N LEU A 241 -37.64 44.17 4.49
CA LEU A 241 -37.28 43.03 5.34
C LEU A 241 -36.82 41.81 4.51
N MET A 242 -37.58 41.43 3.49
CA MET A 242 -37.20 40.32 2.59
C MET A 242 -35.88 40.59 1.85
N ARG A 243 -35.58 41.84 1.50
CA ARG A 243 -34.28 42.23 0.92
C ARG A 243 -33.15 42.19 1.95
N GLU A 244 -33.43 42.51 3.21
CA GLU A 244 -32.48 42.42 4.33
C GLU A 244 -32.14 40.95 4.63
N GLU A 245 -33.14 40.07 4.68
CA GLU A 245 -32.98 38.62 4.82
C GLU A 245 -32.21 38.00 3.65
N ASP A 246 -32.48 38.40 2.41
CA ASP A 246 -31.69 37.99 1.24
C ASP A 246 -30.24 38.52 1.30
N ARG A 247 -30.03 39.77 1.73
CA ARG A 247 -28.67 40.33 1.97
C ARG A 247 -27.92 39.54 3.05
N LEU A 248 -28.58 39.15 4.13
CA LEU A 248 -28.00 38.35 5.23
C LEU A 248 -27.72 36.92 4.77
N SER A 249 -28.68 36.27 4.10
CA SER A 249 -28.53 34.93 3.52
C SER A 249 -27.36 34.87 2.53
N ARG A 250 -27.22 35.88 1.65
CA ARG A 250 -26.07 36.00 0.73
C ARG A 250 -24.75 36.30 1.43
N ARG A 251 -24.75 36.93 2.61
CA ARG A 251 -23.53 37.10 3.44
C ARG A 251 -23.16 35.77 4.10
N TRP A 252 -24.12 35.07 4.69
CA TRP A 252 -23.93 33.77 5.34
C TRP A 252 -23.44 32.71 4.35
N ALA A 253 -24.10 32.58 3.18
CA ALA A 253 -23.67 31.69 2.11
C ALA A 253 -22.26 32.04 1.57
N LYS A 254 -21.84 33.31 1.61
CA LYS A 254 -20.46 33.73 1.28
C LYS A 254 -19.45 33.43 2.39
N GLN A 255 -19.87 33.32 3.66
CA GLN A 255 -19.02 32.83 4.75
C GLN A 255 -18.84 31.32 4.65
N LEU A 256 -19.93 30.55 4.55
CA LEU A 256 -19.87 29.10 4.35
C LEU A 256 -19.03 28.71 3.12
N ASN A 257 -19.15 29.42 1.99
CA ASN A 257 -18.31 29.19 0.81
C ASN A 257 -16.82 29.60 0.98
N ARG A 258 -16.48 30.40 1.99
CA ARG A 258 -15.08 30.72 2.35
C ARG A 258 -14.53 29.69 3.33
N GLU A 259 -15.31 29.32 4.34
CA GLU A 259 -14.98 28.30 5.34
C GLU A 259 -14.80 26.93 4.67
N ALA A 260 -15.73 26.50 3.80
CA ALA A 260 -15.58 25.29 2.99
C ALA A 260 -14.31 25.31 2.12
N LYS A 261 -13.94 26.46 1.56
CA LYS A 261 -12.69 26.64 0.77
C LYS A 261 -11.42 26.78 1.61
N LEU A 262 -11.53 26.92 2.93
CA LEU A 262 -10.41 26.78 3.86
C LEU A 262 -10.26 25.31 4.26
N MET A 263 -11.36 24.65 4.66
CA MET A 263 -11.39 23.21 4.92
C MET A 263 -10.86 22.40 3.73
N GLU A 264 -11.30 22.68 2.50
CA GLU A 264 -10.82 22.02 1.27
C GLU A 264 -9.29 22.20 1.04
N ARG A 265 -8.70 23.29 1.56
CA ARG A 265 -7.24 23.54 1.47
C ARG A 265 -6.48 22.85 2.59
N GLU A 266 -7.03 22.84 3.79
CA GLU A 266 -6.45 22.16 4.96
C GLU A 266 -6.51 20.64 4.76
N GLU A 267 -7.60 20.11 4.23
CA GLU A 267 -7.75 18.71 3.79
C GLU A 267 -6.73 18.36 2.69
N LYS A 268 -6.53 19.23 1.68
CA LYS A 268 -5.51 19.00 0.63
C LYS A 268 -4.08 19.09 1.15
N LEU A 269 -3.83 19.87 2.20
CA LEU A 269 -2.52 19.91 2.88
C LEU A 269 -2.31 18.65 3.73
N ALA A 270 -3.31 18.23 4.50
CA ALA A 270 -3.28 16.98 5.26
C ALA A 270 -3.09 15.76 4.34
N ALA A 271 -3.85 15.67 3.24
CA ALA A 271 -3.72 14.62 2.22
C ALA A 271 -2.34 14.62 1.54
N LYS A 272 -1.66 15.77 1.45
CA LYS A 272 -0.29 15.87 0.94
C LYS A 272 0.74 15.41 1.99
N VAL A 273 0.55 15.76 3.26
CA VAL A 273 1.41 15.30 4.37
C VAL A 273 1.30 13.79 4.52
N THR A 274 0.09 13.24 4.61
CA THR A 274 -0.12 11.78 4.72
C THR A 274 0.41 11.03 3.50
N LEU A 275 0.34 11.61 2.29
CA LEU A 275 0.95 11.00 1.09
C LEU A 275 2.49 11.07 1.12
N GLU A 276 3.09 12.10 1.72
CA GLU A 276 4.54 12.17 1.95
C GLU A 276 4.99 11.20 3.05
N GLU A 277 4.19 10.99 4.10
CA GLU A 277 4.39 10.00 5.16
C GLU A 277 4.24 8.55 4.65
N ASP A 278 3.22 8.27 3.81
CA ASP A 278 3.05 7.00 3.10
C ASP A 278 4.25 6.72 2.19
N MET A 279 4.67 7.70 1.39
CA MET A 279 5.82 7.57 0.48
C MET A 279 7.15 7.39 1.22
N TRP A 280 7.30 7.98 2.41
CA TRP A 280 8.45 7.76 3.28
C TRP A 280 8.40 6.37 3.93
N SER A 281 7.25 5.99 4.49
CA SER A 281 7.03 4.68 5.12
C SER A 281 7.28 3.54 4.15
N LYS A 282 6.74 3.65 2.93
CA LYS A 282 6.91 2.69 1.83
C LYS A 282 8.35 2.64 1.30
N ARG A 283 9.10 3.74 1.38
CA ARG A 283 10.55 3.74 1.09
C ARG A 283 11.35 3.06 2.21
N MET A 284 10.95 3.21 3.47
CA MET A 284 11.56 2.54 4.62
C MET A 284 11.17 1.06 4.72
N GLU A 285 10.00 0.69 4.19
CA GLU A 285 9.54 -0.69 3.98
C GLU A 285 10.34 -1.36 2.87
N MET A 286 10.38 -0.78 1.65
CA MET A 286 11.27 -1.25 0.55
C MET A 286 12.74 -1.37 0.98
N ARG A 287 13.22 -0.51 1.89
CA ARG A 287 14.59 -0.60 2.42
C ARG A 287 14.77 -1.74 3.42
N ARG A 288 13.74 -2.06 4.22
CA ARG A 288 13.72 -3.26 5.07
C ARG A 288 13.60 -4.52 4.22
N GLU A 289 12.67 -4.58 3.27
CA GLU A 289 12.55 -5.68 2.32
C GLU A 289 13.87 -5.94 1.57
N ALA A 290 14.59 -4.88 1.17
CA ALA A 290 15.90 -5.03 0.53
C ALA A 290 16.99 -5.56 1.48
N SER A 291 17.01 -5.12 2.75
CA SER A 291 17.92 -5.68 3.77
C SER A 291 17.57 -7.13 4.12
N GLU A 292 16.29 -7.44 4.31
CA GLU A 292 15.78 -8.79 4.56
C GLU A 292 16.07 -9.72 3.38
N TRP A 293 15.93 -9.23 2.14
CA TRP A 293 16.31 -9.96 0.94
C TRP A 293 17.83 -10.18 0.86
N TYR A 294 18.65 -9.18 1.20
CA TYR A 294 20.11 -9.31 1.25
C TYR A 294 20.57 -10.26 2.36
N GLU A 295 19.91 -10.26 3.53
CA GLU A 295 20.14 -11.25 4.58
C GLU A 295 19.67 -12.65 4.18
N MET A 296 18.51 -12.79 3.54
CA MET A 296 18.01 -14.07 3.02
C MET A 296 18.93 -14.62 1.94
N GLU A 297 19.45 -13.76 1.06
CA GLU A 297 20.38 -14.13 0.00
C GLU A 297 21.76 -14.46 0.58
N ASN A 298 22.29 -13.72 1.55
CA ASN A 298 23.50 -14.10 2.28
C ASN A 298 23.30 -15.42 3.05
N ARG A 299 22.14 -15.65 3.68
CA ARG A 299 21.81 -16.95 4.31
C ARG A 299 21.66 -18.06 3.26
N ARG A 300 21.25 -17.76 2.03
CA ARG A 300 21.20 -18.73 0.92
C ARG A 300 22.60 -19.03 0.39
N VAL A 301 23.44 -18.01 0.19
CA VAL A 301 24.84 -18.12 -0.24
C VAL A 301 25.65 -18.86 0.83
N ASN A 302 25.50 -18.53 2.11
CA ASN A 302 26.12 -19.28 3.21
C ASN A 302 25.62 -20.72 3.21
N ARG A 303 24.32 -21.00 3.11
CA ARG A 303 23.81 -22.37 2.95
C ARG A 303 24.25 -23.06 1.67
N GLU A 304 24.66 -22.34 0.63
CA GLU A 304 25.26 -22.90 -0.59
C GLU A 304 26.78 -23.04 -0.48
N ALA A 305 27.43 -22.33 0.44
CA ALA A 305 28.82 -22.51 0.84
C ALA A 305 28.92 -23.70 1.81
N GLU A 306 28.16 -23.70 2.91
CA GLU A 306 27.94 -24.84 3.82
C GLU A 306 27.62 -26.12 3.04
N ARG A 307 26.68 -26.10 2.08
CA ARG A 307 26.41 -27.29 1.25
C ARG A 307 27.52 -27.63 0.24
N LYS A 308 28.35 -26.67 -0.19
CA LYS A 308 29.55 -26.97 -1.02
C LYS A 308 30.69 -27.52 -0.17
N GLU A 309 30.80 -27.09 1.08
CA GLU A 309 31.71 -27.62 2.08
C GLU A 309 31.24 -29.01 2.52
N GLU A 310 29.94 -29.23 2.78
CA GLU A 310 29.37 -30.58 2.97
C GLU A 310 29.51 -31.45 1.71
N GLU A 311 29.35 -30.92 0.48
CA GLU A 311 29.61 -31.68 -0.76
C GLU A 311 31.11 -31.95 -0.97
N ALA A 312 32.02 -31.08 -0.54
CA ALA A 312 33.46 -31.30 -0.60
C ALA A 312 33.90 -32.31 0.48
N LEU A 313 33.53 -32.06 1.73
CA LEU A 313 33.79 -32.91 2.88
C LEU A 313 33.13 -34.29 2.72
N SER A 314 31.97 -34.41 2.07
CA SER A 314 31.39 -35.72 1.73
C SER A 314 32.00 -36.36 0.48
N ARG A 315 32.56 -35.61 -0.48
CA ARG A 315 33.45 -36.17 -1.52
C ARG A 315 34.77 -36.67 -0.94
N GLU A 316 35.24 -36.10 0.17
CA GLU A 316 36.48 -36.46 0.86
C GLU A 316 36.29 -37.60 1.87
N LEU A 317 35.24 -37.58 2.71
CA LEU A 317 34.86 -38.72 3.56
C LEU A 317 34.33 -39.92 2.76
N TYR A 318 33.56 -39.65 1.70
CA TYR A 318 32.89 -40.68 0.88
C TYR A 318 33.17 -40.47 -0.62
N PRO A 319 34.42 -40.64 -1.07
CA PRO A 319 34.73 -40.60 -2.50
C PRO A 319 33.88 -41.63 -3.23
N VAL A 320 33.06 -41.14 -4.18
CA VAL A 320 32.06 -41.91 -4.97
C VAL A 320 32.66 -43.13 -5.71
N ARG A 321 34.00 -43.22 -5.75
CA ARG A 321 34.80 -44.34 -6.26
C ARG A 321 34.86 -45.58 -5.34
N GLN A 322 34.36 -45.54 -4.10
CA GLN A 322 34.41 -46.70 -3.19
C GLN A 322 33.58 -47.92 -3.65
N VAL A 323 32.66 -47.76 -4.61
CA VAL A 323 31.87 -48.88 -5.16
C VAL A 323 32.24 -49.12 -6.62
N ASN A 324 32.96 -50.22 -6.87
CA ASN A 324 33.37 -50.68 -8.21
C ASN A 324 32.20 -51.30 -9.00
N LEU A 325 31.12 -50.53 -9.18
CA LEU A 325 29.97 -50.88 -10.02
C LEU A 325 29.81 -49.89 -11.17
N PRO A 326 29.41 -50.34 -12.37
CA PRO A 326 29.13 -49.46 -13.52
C PRO A 326 28.07 -48.41 -13.18
N PHE A 327 28.15 -47.24 -13.81
CA PHE A 327 27.22 -46.13 -13.57
C PHE A 327 26.51 -45.65 -14.84
N VAL A 328 25.33 -45.06 -14.65
CA VAL A 328 24.54 -44.35 -15.66
C VAL A 328 24.53 -42.86 -15.27
N ARG A 329 25.06 -42.01 -16.15
CA ARG A 329 25.02 -40.56 -15.96
C ARG A 329 23.78 -39.97 -16.64
N ILE A 330 22.85 -39.48 -15.84
CA ILE A 330 21.62 -38.85 -16.30
C ILE A 330 21.85 -37.35 -16.49
N SER A 331 21.47 -36.84 -17.66
CA SER A 331 21.56 -35.40 -17.95
C SER A 331 20.57 -34.60 -17.10
N ASN A 332 20.90 -33.33 -16.87
CA ASN A 332 19.92 -32.39 -16.33
C ASN A 332 18.77 -32.17 -17.33
N ALA A 333 17.58 -31.88 -16.79
CA ALA A 333 16.40 -31.54 -17.57
C ALA A 333 16.68 -30.39 -18.53
N LYS A 334 16.14 -30.46 -19.76
CA LYS A 334 16.14 -29.35 -20.70
C LYS A 334 14.87 -28.53 -20.47
N GLU A 335 14.96 -27.21 -20.66
CA GLU A 335 13.83 -26.28 -20.48
C GLU A 335 12.63 -26.57 -21.40
N LYS A 336 12.82 -27.41 -22.43
CA LYS A 336 11.80 -27.84 -23.40
C LYS A 336 11.00 -29.08 -22.95
N ASP A 337 11.43 -29.77 -21.88
CA ASP A 337 10.83 -31.02 -21.41
C ASP A 337 9.58 -30.76 -20.54
N LYS A 338 8.42 -31.30 -20.92
CA LYS A 338 7.14 -30.99 -20.26
C LYS A 338 7.00 -31.75 -18.93
N MET A 339 6.70 -31.07 -17.84
CA MET A 339 6.36 -31.74 -16.57
C MET A 339 5.06 -32.55 -16.68
N LYS A 340 5.07 -33.77 -16.14
CA LYS A 340 3.90 -34.64 -15.98
C LYS A 340 4.01 -35.48 -14.71
N LEU A 341 2.88 -35.69 -14.03
CA LEU A 341 2.80 -36.57 -12.87
C LEU A 341 3.24 -38.00 -13.23
N SER A 342 4.14 -38.57 -12.44
CA SER A 342 4.75 -39.90 -12.65
C SER A 342 3.73 -41.03 -12.85
N SER A 343 2.58 -40.98 -12.16
CA SER A 343 1.48 -41.96 -12.32
C SER A 343 0.80 -41.94 -13.69
N LEU A 344 0.98 -40.88 -14.49
CA LEU A 344 0.47 -40.75 -15.87
C LEU A 344 1.52 -41.12 -16.93
N LEU A 345 2.72 -41.55 -16.51
CA LEU A 345 3.84 -41.88 -17.41
C LEU A 345 4.04 -43.39 -17.47
N LYS A 346 4.22 -43.91 -18.70
CA LYS A 346 4.51 -45.31 -18.97
C LYS A 346 6.02 -45.54 -18.99
N VAL A 347 6.49 -46.52 -18.22
CA VAL A 347 7.89 -46.96 -18.15
C VAL A 347 8.08 -48.16 -19.08
N ASP A 348 9.12 -48.14 -19.93
CA ASP A 348 9.59 -49.36 -20.59
C ASP A 348 10.52 -50.13 -19.64
N ALA A 349 9.90 -50.96 -18.79
CA ALA A 349 10.62 -51.71 -17.77
C ALA A 349 11.58 -52.75 -18.36
N ASN A 350 11.36 -53.24 -19.58
CA ASN A 350 12.20 -54.26 -20.20
C ASN A 350 13.48 -53.62 -20.77
N LEU A 351 13.33 -52.55 -21.55
CA LEU A 351 14.45 -51.76 -22.06
C LEU A 351 15.28 -51.17 -20.90
N PHE A 352 14.61 -50.61 -19.89
CA PHE A 352 15.26 -50.09 -18.70
C PHE A 352 16.02 -51.18 -17.94
N HIS A 353 15.41 -52.35 -17.73
CA HIS A 353 16.02 -53.44 -16.98
C HIS A 353 17.33 -53.91 -17.64
N GLY A 354 17.29 -54.24 -18.93
CA GLY A 354 18.48 -54.72 -19.66
C GLY A 354 19.61 -53.69 -19.73
N PHE A 355 19.28 -52.39 -19.76
CA PHE A 355 20.30 -51.33 -19.73
C PHE A 355 20.89 -51.08 -18.34
N SER A 356 20.15 -51.27 -17.25
CA SER A 356 20.49 -50.68 -15.94
C SER A 356 20.76 -51.66 -14.79
N LEU A 357 20.56 -52.98 -14.96
CA LEU A 357 20.75 -53.94 -13.88
C LEU A 357 22.15 -53.85 -13.25
N GLY A 358 22.21 -53.69 -11.93
CA GLY A 358 23.46 -53.54 -11.17
C GLY A 358 24.18 -52.20 -11.34
N LYS A 359 23.58 -51.22 -12.05
CA LYS A 359 24.22 -49.92 -12.30
C LYS A 359 23.81 -48.85 -11.28
N GLN A 360 24.76 -47.97 -10.95
CA GLN A 360 24.57 -46.78 -10.11
C GLN A 360 23.98 -45.63 -10.94
N PHE A 361 23.09 -44.80 -10.37
CA PHE A 361 22.53 -43.62 -11.04
C PHE A 361 23.15 -42.32 -10.53
N LEU A 362 23.71 -41.52 -11.44
CA LEU A 362 24.36 -40.24 -11.15
C LEU A 362 23.68 -39.08 -11.90
N PRO A 363 23.54 -37.88 -11.29
CA PRO A 363 23.93 -37.51 -9.91
C PRO A 363 23.11 -38.28 -8.85
N PRO A 364 23.58 -38.40 -7.59
CA PRO A 364 22.87 -39.15 -6.55
C PRO A 364 21.48 -38.56 -6.23
N GLY A 365 20.59 -39.41 -5.72
CA GLY A 365 19.22 -39.04 -5.33
C GLY A 365 18.11 -39.55 -6.27
N LYS A 366 16.86 -39.58 -5.76
CA LYS A 366 15.69 -40.17 -6.47
C LYS A 366 15.41 -39.51 -7.82
N ASN A 367 15.69 -38.20 -7.96
CA ASN A 367 15.52 -37.42 -9.19
C ASN A 367 16.14 -38.08 -10.44
N SER A 368 17.36 -38.61 -10.33
CA SER A 368 18.07 -39.20 -11.46
C SER A 368 17.46 -40.53 -11.89
N VAL A 369 17.05 -41.36 -10.93
CA VAL A 369 16.33 -42.61 -11.20
C VAL A 369 14.97 -42.33 -11.84
N MET A 370 14.20 -41.40 -11.28
CA MET A 370 12.88 -41.04 -11.82
C MET A 370 13.01 -40.48 -13.25
N ARG A 371 14.00 -39.63 -13.53
CA ARG A 371 14.29 -39.19 -14.92
C ARG A 371 14.71 -40.34 -15.84
N ALA A 372 15.49 -41.30 -15.36
CA ALA A 372 15.93 -42.44 -16.17
C ALA A 372 14.81 -43.42 -16.54
N LEU A 373 13.76 -43.50 -15.70
CA LEU A 373 12.54 -44.27 -15.96
C LEU A 373 11.52 -43.50 -16.81
N CYS A 374 11.66 -42.18 -16.91
CA CYS A 374 10.73 -41.30 -17.61
C CYS A 374 10.90 -41.41 -19.14
N PRO A 375 9.82 -41.53 -19.93
CA PRO A 375 9.91 -41.44 -21.38
C PRO A 375 10.39 -40.05 -21.81
N GLY A 376 11.20 -40.01 -22.88
CA GLY A 376 11.85 -38.78 -23.35
C GLY A 376 10.88 -37.65 -23.71
N GLY A 377 11.33 -36.40 -23.51
CA GLY A 377 10.54 -35.18 -23.73
C GLY A 377 9.63 -34.79 -22.56
N TYR A 378 9.67 -35.55 -21.46
CA TYR A 378 8.94 -35.28 -20.22
C TYR A 378 9.87 -35.23 -19.00
N ASN A 379 9.47 -34.46 -17.98
CA ASN A 379 10.02 -34.58 -16.63
C ASN A 379 8.96 -35.18 -15.69
N PRO A 380 9.33 -36.16 -14.84
CA PRO A 380 8.42 -36.75 -13.88
C PRO A 380 8.23 -35.83 -12.67
N GLU A 381 6.98 -35.53 -12.35
CA GLU A 381 6.58 -34.92 -11.08
C GLU A 381 6.25 -36.04 -10.07
N PHE A 382 6.86 -35.98 -8.89
CA PHE A 382 6.77 -36.98 -7.82
C PHE A 382 7.11 -36.36 -6.46
N ARG A 383 6.76 -37.04 -5.35
CA ARG A 383 7.13 -36.62 -3.99
C ARG A 383 8.54 -37.13 -3.67
N SER A 384 9.47 -36.24 -3.31
CA SER A 384 10.84 -36.60 -2.88
C SER A 384 10.88 -37.61 -1.72
N ASP A 385 9.95 -37.46 -0.79
CA ASP A 385 10.08 -38.03 0.55
C ASP A 385 9.61 -39.50 0.57
N GLY A 386 8.71 -39.87 -0.33
CA GLY A 386 8.06 -41.19 -0.30
C GLY A 386 8.94 -42.31 -0.85
N ASP A 387 8.94 -43.48 -0.19
CA ASP A 387 9.78 -44.62 -0.59
C ASP A 387 9.11 -45.56 -1.62
N ILE A 388 7.87 -45.27 -2.04
CA ILE A 388 7.18 -45.96 -3.13
C ILE A 388 6.59 -44.98 -4.14
N HIS A 389 6.82 -45.23 -5.42
CA HIS A 389 6.24 -44.44 -6.52
C HIS A 389 5.53 -45.34 -7.53
N ALA A 390 4.31 -44.95 -7.89
CA ALA A 390 3.46 -45.66 -8.82
C ALA A 390 3.46 -44.95 -10.18
N TRP A 391 3.88 -45.67 -11.21
CA TRP A 391 3.85 -45.24 -12.62
C TRP A 391 2.55 -45.72 -13.29
N GLN A 392 2.30 -45.40 -14.56
CA GLN A 392 1.09 -45.87 -15.23
C GLN A 392 1.01 -47.41 -15.31
N ASN A 393 2.14 -48.08 -15.59
CA ASN A 393 2.23 -49.53 -15.80
C ASN A 393 3.21 -50.26 -14.86
N ALA A 394 3.92 -49.54 -13.99
CA ALA A 394 4.95 -50.10 -13.09
C ALA A 394 4.84 -49.53 -11.68
N ILE A 395 5.55 -50.13 -10.72
CA ILE A 395 5.78 -49.58 -9.38
C ILE A 395 7.28 -49.62 -9.10
N THR A 396 7.81 -48.61 -8.42
CA THR A 396 9.22 -48.52 -8.01
C THR A 396 9.32 -48.33 -6.50
N ILE A 397 10.07 -49.19 -5.83
CA ILE A 397 10.39 -49.09 -4.40
C ILE A 397 11.83 -48.58 -4.27
N PHE A 398 12.01 -47.58 -3.42
CA PHE A 398 13.30 -46.99 -3.06
C PHE A 398 13.64 -47.40 -1.62
N MET A 399 14.78 -48.06 -1.43
CA MET A 399 15.27 -48.46 -0.12
C MET A 399 16.46 -47.59 0.27
N ASN A 400 16.22 -46.68 1.22
CA ASN A 400 17.25 -45.78 1.74
C ASN A 400 17.91 -46.43 2.96
N ALA A 401 19.13 -46.95 2.82
CA ALA A 401 19.92 -47.42 3.95
C ALA A 401 20.83 -46.33 4.51
N THR A 402 20.86 -46.27 5.84
CA THR A 402 21.80 -45.44 6.61
C THR A 402 23.18 -46.08 6.73
N SER A 403 23.29 -47.41 6.61
CA SER A 403 24.55 -48.16 6.72
C SER A 403 24.57 -49.42 5.85
N GLY A 404 25.77 -49.91 5.51
CA GLY A 404 25.92 -51.17 4.76
C GLY A 404 25.49 -52.41 5.54
N LEU A 405 25.46 -52.35 6.88
CA LEU A 405 24.96 -53.42 7.73
C LEU A 405 23.45 -53.65 7.54
N PHE A 406 22.68 -52.59 7.25
CA PHE A 406 21.25 -52.67 6.96
C PHE A 406 20.96 -53.69 5.86
N TYR A 407 21.76 -53.71 4.79
CA TYR A 407 21.60 -54.65 3.68
C TYR A 407 22.00 -56.09 4.01
N ARG A 408 22.93 -56.31 4.96
CA ARG A 408 23.29 -57.66 5.41
C ARG A 408 22.18 -58.35 6.20
N TYR A 409 21.32 -57.57 6.88
CA TYR A 409 20.21 -58.07 7.70
C TYR A 409 18.84 -58.00 7.01
N MET A 410 18.60 -57.00 6.15
CA MET A 410 17.35 -56.84 5.42
C MET A 410 17.14 -57.93 4.36
N PHE A 411 18.19 -58.30 3.64
CA PHE A 411 18.14 -59.30 2.58
C PHE A 411 18.68 -60.65 3.07
N GLN A 412 17.80 -61.65 3.07
CA GLN A 412 18.12 -63.03 3.42
C GLN A 412 18.42 -63.82 2.13
N GLU A 413 19.44 -64.67 2.17
CA GLU A 413 19.85 -65.51 1.05
C GLU A 413 19.53 -66.97 1.35
N GLU A 414 18.63 -67.57 0.58
CA GLU A 414 18.23 -68.97 0.70
C GLU A 414 18.72 -69.79 -0.50
N LYS A 415 18.90 -71.10 -0.27
CA LYS A 415 19.24 -72.08 -1.30
C LYS A 415 18.17 -73.16 -1.41
N ILE A 416 17.21 -72.98 -2.30
CA ILE A 416 16.14 -73.95 -2.56
C ILE A 416 16.46 -74.69 -3.87
N ARG A 417 16.42 -76.03 -3.84
CA ARG A 417 16.68 -76.90 -5.02
C ARG A 417 17.98 -76.55 -5.77
N GLY A 418 19.02 -76.15 -5.04
CA GLY A 418 20.33 -75.75 -5.58
C GLY A 418 20.40 -74.33 -6.17
N ARG A 419 19.28 -73.64 -6.35
CA ARG A 419 19.22 -72.24 -6.82
C ARG A 419 19.36 -71.28 -5.64
N LYS A 420 19.90 -70.08 -5.90
CA LYS A 420 19.95 -69.00 -4.91
C LYS A 420 18.71 -68.11 -5.05
N HIS A 421 18.09 -67.77 -3.93
CA HIS A 421 16.99 -66.82 -3.87
C HIS A 421 17.35 -65.75 -2.85
N VAL A 422 16.99 -64.49 -3.11
CA VAL A 422 17.08 -63.39 -2.15
C VAL A 422 15.67 -62.97 -1.81
N ILE A 423 15.36 -62.98 -0.52
CA ILE A 423 14.07 -62.58 0.03
C ILE A 423 14.26 -61.51 1.10
N PHE A 424 13.29 -60.61 1.21
CA PHE A 424 13.31 -59.57 2.24
C PHE A 424 11.90 -59.17 2.67
N ARG A 425 11.84 -58.53 3.84
CA ARG A 425 10.62 -58.02 4.47
C ARG A 425 10.73 -56.49 4.52
N TRP A 426 9.69 -55.78 4.10
CA TRP A 426 9.65 -54.32 3.97
C TRP A 426 8.51 -53.75 4.81
N ALA A 427 8.87 -53.11 5.92
CA ALA A 427 7.93 -52.55 6.91
C ALA A 427 7.78 -51.01 6.86
N ARG A 428 8.51 -50.31 5.96
CA ARG A 428 8.39 -48.85 5.79
C ARG A 428 7.16 -48.47 4.95
N CYS A 429 5.98 -48.84 5.43
CA CYS A 429 4.75 -48.85 4.63
C CYS A 429 3.90 -47.56 4.75
N GLN A 430 4.45 -46.48 5.32
CA GLN A 430 3.70 -45.25 5.62
C GLN A 430 3.11 -44.56 4.37
N ASP A 431 3.77 -44.65 3.22
CA ASP A 431 3.27 -44.12 1.93
C ASP A 431 2.31 -45.07 1.19
N VAL A 432 2.06 -46.28 1.70
CA VAL A 432 1.25 -47.31 1.00
C VAL A 432 -0.24 -47.02 1.17
N THR A 433 -0.74 -46.12 0.33
CA THR A 433 -2.18 -45.83 0.21
C THR A 433 -2.96 -47.04 -0.33
N PRO A 434 -4.28 -47.17 -0.08
CA PRO A 434 -5.07 -48.31 -0.56
C PRO A 434 -4.99 -48.58 -2.08
N PRO A 435 -4.97 -47.55 -2.97
CA PRO A 435 -4.76 -47.79 -4.41
C PRO A 435 -3.36 -48.34 -4.75
N ILE A 436 -2.34 -48.09 -3.92
CA ILE A 436 -1.00 -48.68 -4.07
C ILE A 436 -1.03 -50.14 -3.59
N LEU A 437 -1.70 -50.44 -2.46
CA LEU A 437 -1.90 -51.81 -1.99
C LEU A 437 -2.63 -52.66 -3.04
N GLU A 438 -3.74 -52.17 -3.61
CA GLU A 438 -4.48 -52.86 -4.67
C GLU A 438 -3.62 -53.14 -5.91
N ARG A 439 -2.72 -52.22 -6.27
CA ARG A 439 -1.81 -52.42 -7.41
C ARG A 439 -0.65 -53.35 -7.07
N LEU A 440 -0.15 -53.35 -5.83
CA LEU A 440 0.85 -54.33 -5.36
C LEU A 440 0.31 -55.76 -5.41
N ARG A 441 -1.00 -55.98 -5.22
CA ARG A 441 -1.60 -57.31 -5.45
C ARG A 441 -1.47 -57.81 -6.90
N ARG A 442 -1.37 -56.90 -7.88
CA ARG A 442 -1.37 -57.16 -9.34
C ARG A 442 0.03 -57.08 -9.98
N VAL A 443 1.09 -57.01 -9.19
CA VAL A 443 2.47 -57.09 -9.71
C VAL A 443 2.90 -58.55 -9.92
N GLN A 444 4.02 -58.75 -10.60
CA GLN A 444 4.65 -60.06 -10.77
C GLN A 444 4.83 -60.76 -9.42
N LYS A 445 4.37 -62.01 -9.30
CA LYS A 445 4.50 -62.82 -8.08
C LYS A 445 5.87 -63.49 -8.00
N GLY A 446 6.30 -63.81 -6.78
CA GLY A 446 7.47 -64.66 -6.53
C GLY A 446 7.10 -66.15 -6.48
N GLU A 447 8.09 -67.00 -6.22
CA GLU A 447 7.90 -68.44 -6.01
C GLU A 447 7.25 -68.68 -4.63
N GLU A 448 6.09 -69.35 -4.59
CA GLU A 448 5.29 -69.51 -3.37
C GLU A 448 6.01 -70.29 -2.25
N GLN A 449 7.02 -71.09 -2.60
CA GLN A 449 7.89 -71.82 -1.65
C GLN A 449 8.77 -70.90 -0.79
N LEU A 450 8.86 -69.60 -1.11
CA LEU A 450 9.64 -68.59 -0.39
C LEU A 450 8.78 -67.71 0.56
N ARG A 451 7.51 -68.07 0.77
CA ARG A 451 6.56 -67.31 1.59
C ARG A 451 6.85 -67.51 3.09
N PHE A 452 7.24 -66.45 3.78
CA PHE A 452 7.67 -66.48 5.19
C PHE A 452 6.64 -67.09 6.17
N ASP A 453 5.34 -66.81 6.02
CA ASP A 453 4.28 -67.43 6.83
C ASP A 453 3.02 -67.72 5.99
N ASN A 454 2.21 -68.69 6.45
CA ASN A 454 0.85 -68.89 5.96
C ASN A 454 -0.09 -67.71 6.30
N ASN A 455 0.25 -66.90 7.31
CA ASN A 455 -0.55 -65.77 7.81
C ASN A 455 -0.49 -64.49 6.95
N TYR A 456 0.13 -64.54 5.78
CA TYR A 456 0.14 -63.41 4.83
C TYR A 456 -1.18 -63.35 4.05
N TYR A 457 -1.77 -62.16 3.96
CA TYR A 457 -3.03 -61.92 3.25
C TYR A 457 -2.77 -61.73 1.75
N ASP A 458 -3.08 -62.75 0.96
CA ASP A 458 -3.43 -62.69 -0.46
C ASP A 458 -3.62 -64.15 -0.92
N THR A 459 -4.80 -64.48 -1.44
CA THR A 459 -5.06 -65.68 -2.24
C THR A 459 -4.72 -65.41 -3.71
N PRO A 460 -4.26 -66.42 -4.48
CA PRO A 460 -3.95 -66.23 -5.88
C PRO A 460 -5.23 -65.98 -6.68
N ASN A 461 -5.30 -64.83 -7.35
CA ASN A 461 -6.27 -64.57 -8.41
C ASN A 461 -5.51 -64.55 -9.75
N PRO A 462 -5.44 -65.67 -10.49
CA PRO A 462 -4.49 -65.87 -11.59
C PRO A 462 -4.84 -65.13 -12.89
N THR A 463 -5.71 -64.11 -12.81
CA THR A 463 -6.55 -63.65 -13.93
C THR A 463 -6.16 -62.28 -14.49
N ASP A 464 -5.04 -61.68 -14.04
CA ASP A 464 -4.46 -60.48 -14.66
C ASP A 464 -3.49 -60.88 -15.80
N PRO A 465 -3.85 -60.70 -17.09
CA PRO A 465 -3.10 -61.28 -18.22
C PRO A 465 -1.73 -60.63 -18.48
N LYS A 466 -1.40 -59.52 -17.81
CA LYS A 466 -0.11 -58.81 -17.88
C LYS A 466 0.21 -58.19 -16.50
N PRO A 467 0.83 -58.94 -15.57
CA PRO A 467 1.17 -58.43 -14.25
C PRO A 467 2.18 -57.26 -14.34
N GLY A 468 2.02 -56.27 -13.46
CA GLY A 468 2.88 -55.08 -13.45
C GLY A 468 4.30 -55.39 -12.96
N PRO A 469 5.37 -54.87 -13.61
CA PRO A 469 6.71 -54.94 -13.05
C PRO A 469 6.82 -54.06 -11.78
N LEU A 470 7.35 -54.67 -10.72
CA LEU A 470 7.77 -54.01 -9.49
C LEU A 470 9.30 -53.92 -9.50
N LEU A 471 9.86 -52.71 -9.38
CA LEU A 471 11.29 -52.45 -9.55
C LEU A 471 11.93 -52.01 -8.23
N LEU A 472 13.11 -52.56 -7.92
CA LEU A 472 13.86 -52.25 -6.69
C LEU A 472 15.05 -51.31 -6.95
N PHE A 473 15.08 -50.19 -6.23
CA PHE A 473 16.22 -49.28 -6.14
C PHE A 473 16.77 -49.21 -4.72
N VAL A 474 18.09 -49.33 -4.59
CA VAL A 474 18.79 -49.50 -3.32
C VAL A 474 19.83 -48.38 -3.20
N GLN A 475 19.75 -47.54 -2.16
CA GLN A 475 20.67 -46.43 -1.98
C GLN A 475 21.96 -46.90 -1.30
N TYR A 476 23.11 -46.81 -1.95
CA TYR A 476 24.36 -47.02 -1.21
C TYR A 476 24.49 -45.93 -0.11
N PRO A 477 25.00 -46.21 1.10
CA PRO A 477 24.97 -45.25 2.21
C PRO A 477 25.55 -43.87 1.84
N LYS A 478 24.75 -42.81 2.03
CA LYS A 478 25.02 -41.42 1.60
C LYS A 478 25.33 -41.23 0.10
N GLY A 479 25.10 -42.24 -0.73
CA GLY A 479 25.52 -42.31 -2.14
C GLY A 479 24.37 -42.44 -3.15
N PRO A 480 24.67 -42.88 -4.39
CA PRO A 480 23.69 -43.04 -5.46
C PRO A 480 22.75 -44.24 -5.23
N TYR A 481 21.62 -44.23 -5.94
CA TYR A 481 20.76 -45.41 -6.05
C TYR A 481 21.33 -46.39 -7.07
N ILE A 482 21.19 -47.68 -6.78
CA ILE A 482 21.53 -48.80 -7.64
C ILE A 482 20.25 -49.53 -8.00
N TYR A 483 20.07 -49.90 -9.26
CA TYR A 483 18.94 -50.75 -9.66
C TYR A 483 19.26 -52.24 -9.46
N CYS A 484 18.51 -52.90 -8.58
CA CYS A 484 18.73 -54.31 -8.25
C CYS A 484 17.86 -55.29 -9.06
N GLY A 485 16.95 -54.80 -9.90
CA GLY A 485 16.08 -55.66 -10.72
C GLY A 485 14.61 -55.63 -10.31
N ARG A 486 13.89 -56.67 -10.76
CA ARG A 486 12.46 -56.87 -10.55
C ARG A 486 12.20 -57.68 -9.27
N LEU A 487 11.09 -57.35 -8.62
CA LEU A 487 10.59 -58.02 -7.43
C LEU A 487 9.40 -58.92 -7.75
N GLY A 488 9.46 -60.13 -7.21
CA GLY A 488 8.33 -61.05 -7.09
C GLY A 488 7.62 -60.80 -5.77
N TYR A 489 6.34 -60.46 -5.81
CA TYR A 489 5.51 -60.27 -4.63
C TYR A 489 5.14 -61.62 -3.99
N LEU A 490 5.40 -61.79 -2.70
CA LEU A 490 5.11 -63.00 -1.93
C LEU A 490 3.90 -62.87 -0.99
N GLY A 491 3.49 -61.63 -0.67
CA GLY A 491 2.34 -61.34 0.20
C GLY A 491 2.51 -60.05 1.02
N TYR A 492 1.50 -59.72 1.82
CA TYR A 492 1.65 -58.78 2.94
C TYR A 492 1.03 -59.28 4.25
N ARG A 493 1.60 -58.86 5.38
CA ARG A 493 1.01 -58.94 6.72
C ARG A 493 0.37 -57.58 7.03
N SER A 494 -0.78 -57.58 7.70
CA SER A 494 -1.55 -56.36 7.97
C SER A 494 -1.23 -55.68 9.31
N ASN A 495 -0.72 -56.43 10.30
CA ASN A 495 -0.38 -55.90 11.63
C ASN A 495 0.93 -56.52 12.18
N PRO A 496 2.05 -55.75 12.23
CA PRO A 496 2.25 -54.48 11.53
C PRO A 496 2.14 -54.64 10.00
N LEU A 497 1.95 -53.53 9.27
CA LEU A 497 1.89 -53.56 7.81
C LEU A 497 3.29 -53.81 7.22
N GLU A 498 3.47 -54.98 6.61
CA GLU A 498 4.77 -55.47 6.16
C GLU A 498 4.65 -56.35 4.91
N PHE A 499 5.41 -56.02 3.86
CA PHE A 499 5.41 -56.76 2.60
C PHE A 499 6.60 -57.72 2.50
N SER A 500 6.41 -58.85 1.85
CA SER A 500 7.49 -59.79 1.53
C SER A 500 7.72 -59.90 0.03
N PHE A 501 8.99 -59.86 -0.37
CA PHE A 501 9.42 -59.85 -1.76
C PHE A 501 10.58 -60.81 -2.01
N GLN A 502 10.56 -61.45 -3.18
CA GLN A 502 11.70 -62.14 -3.80
C GLN A 502 12.39 -61.21 -4.80
N LEU A 503 13.72 -61.23 -4.86
CA LEU A 503 14.48 -60.64 -5.95
C LEU A 503 14.58 -61.63 -7.13
N LEU A 504 13.90 -61.35 -8.24
CA LEU A 504 13.79 -62.29 -9.36
C LEU A 504 15.07 -62.37 -10.20
N ASP A 505 15.73 -61.23 -10.39
CA ASP A 505 16.86 -61.08 -11.31
C ASP A 505 18.22 -61.39 -10.67
N ILE A 506 18.22 -62.07 -9.51
CA ILE A 506 19.41 -62.43 -8.72
C ILE A 506 20.50 -63.12 -9.54
N ASN A 507 20.12 -63.98 -10.50
CA ASN A 507 21.07 -64.73 -11.31
C ASN A 507 21.83 -63.87 -12.34
N ALA A 508 21.29 -62.70 -12.71
CA ALA A 508 21.92 -61.74 -13.62
C ALA A 508 22.61 -60.57 -12.87
N LEU A 509 22.45 -60.51 -11.54
CA LEU A 509 22.98 -59.45 -10.69
C LEU A 509 24.19 -59.94 -9.89
N ASN A 510 25.28 -59.16 -9.85
CA ASN A 510 26.42 -59.48 -8.99
C ASN A 510 26.15 -59.13 -7.52
N TRP A 511 25.22 -59.87 -6.91
CA TRP A 511 24.74 -59.65 -5.54
C TRP A 511 25.86 -59.67 -4.49
N GLY A 512 26.89 -60.48 -4.70
CA GLY A 512 28.05 -60.57 -3.82
C GLY A 512 28.89 -59.28 -3.73
N GLN A 513 28.84 -58.42 -4.75
CA GLN A 513 29.47 -57.09 -4.70
C GLN A 513 28.61 -56.09 -3.92
N LEU A 514 27.27 -56.14 -4.05
CA LEU A 514 26.35 -55.26 -3.32
C LEU A 514 26.35 -55.51 -1.80
N ARG A 515 26.55 -56.77 -1.39
CA ARG A 515 26.50 -57.19 0.03
C ARG A 515 27.80 -56.93 0.81
N ARG A 516 28.89 -56.51 0.15
CA ARG A 516 30.20 -56.21 0.77
C ARG A 516 30.45 -54.70 0.82
N PRO A 517 29.94 -53.96 1.84
CA PRO A 517 30.39 -52.60 2.06
C PRO A 517 31.88 -52.59 2.39
N ILE A 518 32.63 -51.63 1.85
CA ILE A 518 34.04 -51.44 2.24
C ILE A 518 34.06 -50.92 3.68
N ILE A 519 34.46 -51.78 4.63
CA ILE A 519 34.69 -51.40 6.02
C ILE A 519 36.04 -50.68 6.09
N SER A 520 36.00 -49.34 6.04
CA SER A 520 37.19 -48.49 6.15
C SER A 520 36.98 -47.37 7.18
N MET A 521 37.08 -47.77 8.45
CA MET A 521 37.52 -46.96 9.60
C MET A 521 36.71 -45.74 10.08
N LYS A 522 36.73 -45.60 11.42
CA LYS A 522 36.33 -44.45 12.26
C LYS A 522 34.85 -44.06 12.27
N GLY A 523 34.25 -44.27 13.45
CA GLY A 523 32.90 -43.87 13.83
C GLY A 523 32.53 -44.60 15.11
N GLY A 524 32.85 -44.01 16.26
CA GLY A 524 32.45 -44.51 17.58
C GLY A 524 31.29 -43.66 18.12
N ASP A 525 30.29 -44.34 18.66
CA ASP A 525 29.27 -43.91 19.63
C ASP A 525 28.64 -42.52 19.45
N ASP A 526 27.50 -42.50 18.75
CA ASP A 526 26.55 -41.36 18.67
C ASP A 526 25.10 -41.90 18.79
N THR A 527 24.69 -42.31 20.01
CA THR A 527 23.35 -42.91 20.25
C THR A 527 22.62 -42.42 21.51
N GLU A 528 22.91 -41.21 22.03
CA GLU A 528 22.18 -40.69 23.22
C GLU A 528 21.87 -39.17 23.19
N ALA A 529 22.09 -38.49 22.07
CA ALA A 529 21.93 -37.03 21.95
C ALA A 529 20.50 -36.57 21.57
N LEU A 530 19.52 -36.76 22.46
CA LEU A 530 18.18 -36.14 22.32
C LEU A 530 17.94 -34.98 23.32
N SER A 531 18.31 -33.78 22.85
CA SER A 531 17.52 -32.56 23.03
C SER A 531 17.47 -31.88 24.43
N GLU A 532 18.59 -31.28 24.85
CA GLU A 532 18.60 -30.25 25.93
C GLU A 532 17.57 -29.11 25.69
N TYR A 533 17.23 -28.87 24.42
CA TYR A 533 16.33 -27.82 23.98
C TYR A 533 14.88 -27.99 24.49
N GLU A 534 14.38 -29.23 24.58
CA GLU A 534 12.99 -29.48 24.98
C GLU A 534 12.77 -29.29 26.48
N ALA A 535 13.70 -29.72 27.33
CA ALA A 535 13.66 -29.45 28.77
C ALA A 535 13.59 -27.94 29.06
N LYS A 536 14.45 -27.16 28.39
CA LYS A 536 14.54 -25.69 28.51
C LYS A 536 13.29 -24.96 27.99
N ARG A 537 12.46 -25.60 27.17
CA ARG A 537 11.20 -25.07 26.66
C ARG A 537 10.04 -25.24 27.65
N LEU A 538 9.97 -26.38 28.34
CA LEU A 538 8.89 -26.67 29.29
C LEU A 538 8.98 -25.79 30.54
N GLN A 539 10.18 -25.63 31.10
CA GLN A 539 10.47 -24.80 32.28
C GLN A 539 9.91 -23.37 32.14
N ARG A 540 10.13 -22.74 30.98
CA ARG A 540 9.63 -21.38 30.67
C ARG A 540 8.11 -21.28 30.54
N MET A 541 7.39 -22.37 30.23
CA MET A 541 5.92 -22.33 30.20
C MET A 541 5.35 -22.33 31.61
N GLU A 542 5.96 -23.07 32.52
CA GLU A 542 5.54 -23.15 33.92
C GLU A 542 5.82 -21.83 34.67
N GLU A 543 6.99 -21.20 34.46
CA GLU A 543 7.32 -19.88 34.99
C GLU A 543 6.28 -18.82 34.62
N ASN A 544 5.86 -18.78 33.35
CA ASN A 544 4.84 -17.84 32.89
C ASN A 544 3.45 -18.12 33.49
N GLN A 545 3.08 -19.39 33.72
CA GLN A 545 1.82 -19.72 34.39
C GLN A 545 1.83 -19.31 35.86
N ARG A 546 2.94 -19.54 36.58
CA ARG A 546 3.13 -19.08 37.96
C ARG A 546 3.08 -17.54 38.06
N MET A 547 3.70 -16.82 37.12
CA MET A 547 3.66 -15.34 37.10
C MET A 547 2.26 -14.79 36.79
N LEU A 548 1.50 -15.41 35.89
CA LEU A 548 0.11 -15.01 35.61
C LEU A 548 -0.82 -15.27 36.80
N ALA A 549 -0.59 -16.35 37.56
CA ALA A 549 -1.31 -16.64 38.78
C ALA A 549 -1.02 -15.61 39.89
N SER A 550 0.18 -15.02 39.95
CA SER A 550 0.55 -14.03 40.97
C SER A 550 0.03 -12.60 40.71
N LEU A 551 -0.84 -12.39 39.72
CA LEU A 551 -1.30 -11.05 39.29
C LEU A 551 -2.78 -10.75 39.59
N ASP A 552 -3.58 -11.71 40.08
CA ASP A 552 -4.95 -11.56 40.63
C ASP A 552 -5.87 -10.54 39.91
N LEU A 553 -5.89 -10.55 38.57
CA LEU A 553 -6.65 -9.59 37.77
C LEU A 553 -8.16 -9.93 37.72
N PRO A 554 -9.07 -9.09 38.27
CA PRO A 554 -10.50 -9.39 38.32
C PRO A 554 -11.19 -9.24 36.95
N THR A 555 -11.95 -10.25 36.54
CA THR A 555 -12.63 -10.28 35.23
C THR A 555 -14.04 -9.68 35.30
N MET A 556 -14.19 -8.45 34.79
CA MET A 556 -15.46 -7.69 34.82
C MET A 556 -16.48 -8.20 33.77
N SER A 557 -17.72 -8.41 34.21
CA SER A 557 -18.83 -8.87 33.36
C SER A 557 -19.68 -7.72 32.79
N ARG A 558 -20.35 -7.95 31.64
CA ARG A 558 -21.17 -6.93 30.93
C ARG A 558 -22.66 -7.00 31.33
N ARG A 559 -23.35 -5.85 31.30
CA ARG A 559 -24.82 -5.75 31.29
C ARG A 559 -25.32 -4.72 30.25
N SER A 560 -26.62 -4.76 29.96
CA SER A 560 -27.30 -4.10 28.83
C SER A 560 -28.32 -3.01 29.24
N PRO A 561 -28.71 -2.09 28.33
CA PRO A 561 -29.63 -0.97 28.63
C PRO A 561 -31.12 -1.23 28.32
N ARG A 562 -32.02 -0.37 28.82
CA ARG A 562 -33.47 -0.30 28.47
C ARG A 562 -33.99 1.17 28.49
N PRO A 563 -35.00 1.60 27.69
CA PRO A 563 -35.26 3.03 27.40
C PRO A 563 -36.72 3.53 27.63
N GLN A 564 -37.02 4.76 27.14
CA GLN A 564 -38.35 5.45 26.99
C GLN A 564 -38.89 6.25 28.20
N ALA A 565 -39.75 7.29 28.08
CA ALA A 565 -40.12 8.23 26.99
C ALA A 565 -40.94 9.44 27.57
N ALA A 566 -41.31 10.43 26.75
CA ALA A 566 -41.94 11.71 27.17
C ALA A 566 -43.43 11.90 26.76
N LYS A 567 -44.11 12.95 27.27
CA LYS A 567 -45.49 13.37 26.91
C LYS A 567 -45.65 14.92 26.82
N PRO A 568 -46.56 15.46 25.98
CA PRO A 568 -46.72 16.91 25.73
C PRO A 568 -47.92 17.58 26.46
N ALA A 569 -48.11 18.89 26.25
CA ALA A 569 -49.11 19.75 26.90
C ALA A 569 -50.22 20.28 25.94
N VAL A 570 -51.25 20.93 26.50
CA VAL A 570 -52.46 21.44 25.81
C VAL A 570 -52.68 22.95 26.10
N LYS A 571 -53.30 23.68 25.15
CA LYS A 571 -53.71 25.10 25.27
C LYS A 571 -55.23 25.26 25.11
N LEU A 572 -55.78 26.34 25.67
CA LEU A 572 -57.11 26.88 25.34
C LEU A 572 -57.04 28.42 25.26
N GLU A 573 -57.94 29.04 24.48
CA GLU A 573 -58.05 30.50 24.32
C GLU A 573 -59.25 31.11 25.07
N ALA A 574 -59.33 32.45 25.09
CA ALA A 574 -60.24 33.23 25.95
C ALA A 574 -61.24 34.11 25.17
N THR A 575 -62.32 34.54 25.84
CA THR A 575 -63.44 35.27 25.23
C THR A 575 -63.62 36.72 25.75
N ARG A 576 -64.23 37.56 24.88
CA ARG A 576 -64.67 38.98 25.00
C ARG A 576 -65.58 39.25 26.22
N ARG A 577 -65.87 40.49 26.71
CA ARG A 577 -65.50 41.92 26.44
C ARG A 577 -66.05 42.78 27.61
N SER A 578 -65.59 44.03 27.83
CA SER A 578 -66.36 45.05 28.60
C SER A 578 -65.91 46.51 28.35
N SER A 579 -66.88 47.44 28.29
CA SER A 579 -66.66 48.88 28.04
C SER A 579 -65.80 49.59 29.10
N ARG A 580 -65.78 49.10 30.36
CA ARG A 580 -64.92 49.66 31.42
C ARG A 580 -63.43 49.55 31.09
N GLN A 581 -63.04 48.71 30.12
CA GLN A 581 -61.69 48.69 29.55
C GLN A 581 -61.37 49.92 28.68
N GLN A 582 -62.32 50.57 27.99
CA GLN A 582 -62.00 51.64 27.02
C GLN A 582 -61.34 52.86 27.68
N LYS A 583 -61.84 53.35 28.83
CA LYS A 583 -61.17 54.45 29.54
C LYS A 583 -59.80 54.04 30.09
N ARG A 584 -59.62 52.77 30.51
CA ARG A 584 -58.30 52.23 30.88
C ARG A 584 -57.37 52.09 29.67
N ARG A 585 -57.90 51.80 28.47
CA ARG A 585 -57.13 51.75 27.22
C ARG A 585 -56.60 53.12 26.85
N VAL A 586 -57.39 54.20 26.90
CA VAL A 586 -56.91 55.56 26.57
C VAL A 586 -55.71 55.96 27.45
N ILE A 587 -55.79 55.70 28.76
CA ILE A 587 -54.67 55.96 29.69
C ILE A 587 -53.47 55.04 29.39
N ALA A 588 -53.72 53.75 29.16
CA ALA A 588 -52.66 52.80 28.80
C ALA A 588 -52.04 53.09 27.41
N GLU A 589 -52.77 53.75 26.51
CA GLU A 589 -52.33 54.14 25.17
C GLU A 589 -51.51 55.43 25.20
N GLN A 590 -51.84 56.39 26.07
CA GLN A 590 -50.95 57.50 26.40
C GLN A 590 -49.62 56.98 26.99
N GLN A 591 -49.69 56.09 27.99
CA GLN A 591 -48.51 55.44 28.56
C GLN A 591 -47.75 54.56 27.53
N ALA A 592 -48.44 53.97 26.55
CA ALA A 592 -47.79 53.22 25.47
C ALA A 592 -47.06 54.15 24.50
N ARG A 593 -47.60 55.33 24.18
CA ARG A 593 -46.93 56.34 23.34
C ARG A 593 -45.70 56.94 24.04
N GLU A 594 -45.76 57.15 25.35
CA GLU A 594 -44.60 57.54 26.16
C GLU A 594 -43.52 56.45 26.15
N ARG A 595 -43.90 55.19 26.35
CA ARG A 595 -42.97 54.04 26.23
C ARG A 595 -42.39 53.92 24.82
N GLN A 596 -43.17 54.11 23.76
CA GLN A 596 -42.68 54.10 22.38
C GLN A 596 -41.65 55.20 22.11
N LEU A 597 -41.84 56.41 22.67
CA LEU A 597 -40.84 57.49 22.60
C LEU A 597 -39.56 57.16 23.38
N GLU A 598 -39.68 56.47 24.52
CA GLU A 598 -38.52 56.02 25.28
C GLU A 598 -37.80 54.83 24.61
N GLU A 599 -38.54 53.88 24.05
CA GLU A 599 -38.05 52.77 23.22
C GLU A 599 -37.32 53.30 21.97
N GLN A 600 -37.84 54.33 21.29
CA GLN A 600 -37.14 55.00 20.19
C GLN A 600 -35.81 55.60 20.66
N ARG A 601 -35.78 56.33 21.78
CA ARG A 601 -34.55 56.88 22.36
C ARG A 601 -33.56 55.78 22.78
N GLN A 602 -34.04 54.63 23.25
CA GLN A 602 -33.21 53.47 23.55
C GLN A 602 -32.66 52.82 22.27
N LEU A 603 -33.47 52.71 21.21
CA LEU A 603 -33.05 52.21 19.90
C LEU A 603 -31.99 53.13 19.26
N GLU A 604 -32.14 54.44 19.33
CA GLU A 604 -31.12 55.41 18.88
C GLU A 604 -29.80 55.24 19.63
N ARG A 605 -29.84 55.10 20.96
CA ARG A 605 -28.66 54.78 21.78
C ARG A 605 -28.02 53.45 21.36
N GLN A 606 -28.82 52.40 21.12
CA GLN A 606 -28.31 51.12 20.62
C GLN A 606 -27.69 51.23 19.21
N VAL A 607 -28.27 52.04 18.32
CA VAL A 607 -27.71 52.30 16.98
C VAL A 607 -26.39 53.07 17.05
N ALA A 608 -26.27 54.05 17.96
CA ALA A 608 -25.01 54.75 18.21
C ALA A 608 -23.92 53.78 18.72
N VAL A 609 -24.24 52.93 19.71
CA VAL A 609 -23.32 51.91 20.22
C VAL A 609 -22.94 50.88 19.16
N LYS A 610 -23.89 50.44 18.31
CA LYS A 610 -23.62 49.56 17.16
C LYS A 610 -22.63 50.21 16.19
N LYS A 611 -22.86 51.46 15.77
CA LYS A 611 -21.94 52.21 14.88
C LYS A 611 -20.54 52.38 15.48
N ALA A 612 -20.43 52.70 16.77
CA ALA A 612 -19.15 52.80 17.47
C ALA A 612 -18.41 51.45 17.50
N ARG A 613 -19.12 50.34 17.76
CA ARG A 613 -18.56 48.98 17.74
C ARG A 613 -18.14 48.56 16.34
N GLU A 614 -18.90 48.93 15.30
CA GLU A 614 -18.53 48.68 13.89
C GLU A 614 -17.26 49.43 13.48
N ALA A 615 -17.10 50.70 13.90
CA ALA A 615 -15.87 51.46 13.68
C ALA A 615 -14.65 50.82 14.35
N GLN A 616 -14.77 50.37 15.61
CA GLN A 616 -13.70 49.63 16.30
C GLN A 616 -13.36 48.30 15.60
N ILE A 617 -14.36 47.58 15.09
CA ILE A 617 -14.17 46.34 14.31
C ILE A 617 -13.47 46.64 12.97
N ALA A 618 -13.78 47.75 12.31
CA ALA A 618 -13.11 48.17 11.07
C ALA A 618 -11.62 48.47 11.31
N LEU A 619 -11.30 49.23 12.38
CA LEU A 619 -9.92 49.56 12.74
C LEU A 619 -9.11 48.30 13.11
N LYS A 620 -9.67 47.40 13.92
CA LYS A 620 -9.03 46.11 14.23
C LYS A 620 -8.81 45.23 12.99
N ARG A 621 -9.71 45.27 12.00
CA ARG A 621 -9.51 44.56 10.71
C ARG A 621 -8.31 45.11 9.93
N GLN A 622 -8.13 46.44 9.89
CA GLN A 622 -6.97 47.06 9.23
C GLN A 622 -5.65 46.68 9.91
N GLN A 623 -5.61 46.65 11.26
CA GLN A 623 -4.45 46.17 12.02
C GLN A 623 -4.10 44.72 11.70
N ILE A 624 -5.08 43.81 11.72
CA ILE A 624 -4.90 42.39 11.37
C ILE A 624 -4.46 42.21 9.91
N GLU A 625 -4.90 43.08 8.99
CA GLU A 625 -4.50 43.03 7.59
C GLU A 625 -3.04 43.47 7.37
N LEU A 626 -2.58 44.51 8.08
CA LEU A 626 -1.17 44.92 8.11
C LEU A 626 -0.28 43.84 8.74
N GLU A 627 -0.68 43.26 9.88
CA GLU A 627 0.04 42.16 10.53
C GLU A 627 0.19 40.95 9.59
N ARG A 628 -0.87 40.60 8.85
CA ARG A 628 -0.84 39.54 7.82
C ARG A 628 0.08 39.87 6.66
N GLN A 629 0.27 41.13 6.29
CA GLN A 629 1.25 41.53 5.27
C GLN A 629 2.67 41.37 5.79
N GLN A 630 2.96 41.83 7.01
CA GLN A 630 4.27 41.66 7.66
C GLN A 630 4.62 40.17 7.87
N GLN A 631 3.65 39.34 8.26
CA GLN A 631 3.85 37.90 8.44
C GLN A 631 4.09 37.17 7.11
N LYS A 632 3.52 37.63 5.99
CA LYS A 632 3.86 37.11 4.64
C LYS A 632 5.31 37.41 4.29
N LEU A 633 5.75 38.66 4.41
CA LEU A 633 7.11 39.07 4.09
C LEU A 633 8.15 38.28 4.88
N ARG A 634 7.94 38.07 6.20
CA ARG A 634 8.80 37.22 7.03
C ARG A 634 8.85 35.76 6.54
N ARG A 635 7.71 35.19 6.13
CA ARG A 635 7.62 33.83 5.56
C ARG A 635 8.23 33.71 4.17
N GLU A 636 8.33 34.79 3.41
CA GLU A 636 8.99 34.83 2.11
C GLU A 636 10.52 34.91 2.29
N GLN A 637 11.00 35.78 3.18
CA GLN A 637 12.42 35.84 3.59
C GLN A 637 12.92 34.48 4.13
N GLN A 638 12.17 33.83 5.02
CA GLN A 638 12.51 32.49 5.55
C GLN A 638 12.65 31.44 4.43
N LYS A 639 11.76 31.46 3.42
CA LYS A 639 11.84 30.55 2.28
C LYS A 639 13.05 30.84 1.36
N GLU A 640 13.51 32.07 1.30
CA GLU A 640 14.71 32.42 0.53
C GLU A 640 16.00 32.02 1.27
N GLU A 641 16.03 32.17 2.60
CA GLU A 641 17.06 31.56 3.42
C GLU A 641 17.10 30.03 3.29
N GLU A 642 15.96 29.34 3.34
CA GLU A 642 15.87 27.89 3.16
C GLU A 642 16.34 27.43 1.77
N LYS A 643 16.00 28.17 0.71
CA LYS A 643 16.55 27.95 -0.63
C LYS A 643 18.08 28.12 -0.64
N SER A 644 18.60 29.18 -0.03
CA SER A 644 20.05 29.43 0.06
C SER A 644 20.77 28.33 0.84
N LYS A 645 20.25 27.95 2.01
CA LYS A 645 20.76 26.85 2.86
C LYS A 645 20.76 25.52 2.10
N THR A 646 19.67 25.18 1.41
CA THR A 646 19.59 23.93 0.62
C THR A 646 20.43 23.96 -0.66
N GLN A 647 20.68 25.12 -1.27
CA GLN A 647 21.65 25.28 -2.36
C GLN A 647 23.08 25.06 -1.87
N LYS A 648 23.49 25.67 -0.74
CA LYS A 648 24.81 25.45 -0.12
C LYS A 648 25.06 23.97 0.20
N ILE A 649 24.08 23.29 0.80
CA ILE A 649 24.17 21.84 1.11
C ILE A 649 24.28 20.99 -0.17
N LYS A 650 23.61 21.37 -1.26
CA LYS A 650 23.76 20.69 -2.56
C LYS A 650 25.16 20.87 -3.14
N TYR A 651 25.69 22.09 -3.09
CA TYR A 651 27.04 22.42 -3.58
C TYR A 651 28.11 21.64 -2.82
N GLN A 652 28.09 21.67 -1.49
CA GLN A 652 29.01 20.90 -0.63
C GLN A 652 28.97 19.39 -0.95
N LYS A 653 27.77 18.81 -1.08
CA LYS A 653 27.60 17.40 -1.45
C LYS A 653 28.03 17.08 -2.88
N GLU A 654 28.17 18.07 -3.76
CA GLU A 654 28.77 17.88 -5.07
C GLU A 654 30.29 17.93 -5.01
N GLU A 655 30.88 18.82 -4.22
CA GLU A 655 32.34 18.85 -3.98
C GLU A 655 32.84 17.60 -3.25
N GLU A 656 32.12 17.10 -2.24
CA GLU A 656 32.38 15.78 -1.63
C GLU A 656 32.46 14.68 -2.70
N ARG A 657 31.51 14.65 -3.63
CA ARG A 657 31.48 13.68 -4.75
C ARG A 657 32.63 13.90 -5.73
N ARG A 658 33.03 15.15 -6.01
CA ARG A 658 34.20 15.46 -6.84
C ARG A 658 35.48 14.97 -6.17
N HIS A 659 35.67 15.21 -4.87
CA HIS A 659 36.82 14.71 -4.11
C HIS A 659 36.86 13.18 -4.04
N VAL A 660 35.73 12.49 -3.87
CA VAL A 660 35.68 11.01 -3.91
C VAL A 660 36.10 10.49 -5.28
N ARG A 661 35.60 11.06 -6.38
CA ARG A 661 36.04 10.68 -7.75
C ARG A 661 37.54 10.91 -7.95
N ILE A 662 38.08 12.05 -7.50
CA ILE A 662 39.51 12.36 -7.60
C ILE A 662 40.35 11.35 -6.81
N ARG A 663 39.91 10.92 -5.62
CA ARG A 663 40.58 9.85 -4.86
C ARG A 663 40.55 8.51 -5.61
N GLN A 664 39.39 8.14 -6.16
CA GLN A 664 39.24 6.89 -6.93
C GLN A 664 40.11 6.89 -8.20
N LEU A 665 40.18 8.01 -8.94
CA LEU A 665 41.06 8.15 -10.09
C LEU A 665 42.54 8.00 -9.70
N LYS A 666 42.98 8.65 -8.62
CA LYS A 666 44.34 8.49 -8.09
C LYS A 666 44.65 7.06 -7.64
N GLN A 667 43.68 6.33 -7.07
CA GLN A 667 43.85 4.92 -6.76
C GLN A 667 44.10 4.11 -8.03
N ILE A 668 43.24 4.24 -9.05
CA ILE A 668 43.39 3.57 -10.35
C ILE A 668 44.71 3.93 -11.04
N GLU A 669 45.17 5.18 -10.96
CA GLU A 669 46.47 5.63 -11.49
C GLU A 669 47.64 4.96 -10.75
N THR A 670 47.59 4.88 -9.41
CA THR A 670 48.63 4.21 -8.60
C THR A 670 48.63 2.68 -8.75
N GLU A 671 47.48 2.07 -9.00
CA GLU A 671 47.35 0.64 -9.33
C GLU A 671 47.98 0.36 -10.71
N ARG A 672 47.59 1.10 -11.75
CA ARG A 672 48.21 1.01 -13.09
C ARG A 672 49.71 1.26 -13.07
N PHE A 673 50.20 2.17 -12.23
CA PHE A 673 51.64 2.43 -12.08
C PHE A 673 52.39 1.36 -11.28
N ARG A 674 51.68 0.53 -10.50
CA ARG A 674 52.23 -0.71 -9.90
C ARG A 674 52.27 -1.84 -10.93
N GLU A 675 51.17 -2.07 -11.65
CA GLU A 675 51.07 -3.05 -12.74
C GLU A 675 52.15 -2.80 -13.81
N TRP A 676 52.30 -1.57 -14.26
CA TRP A 676 53.34 -1.18 -15.22
C TRP A 676 54.76 -1.43 -14.67
N ARG A 677 55.04 -1.11 -13.40
CA ARG A 677 56.34 -1.41 -12.78
C ARG A 677 56.58 -2.90 -12.56
N GLN A 678 55.55 -3.72 -12.42
CA GLN A 678 55.67 -5.18 -12.42
C GLN A 678 56.02 -5.69 -13.82
N GLN A 679 55.28 -5.26 -14.85
CA GLN A 679 55.56 -5.61 -16.25
C GLN A 679 56.97 -5.22 -16.69
N MET A 680 57.47 -4.04 -16.30
CA MET A 680 58.84 -3.62 -16.59
C MET A 680 59.87 -4.55 -15.92
N LYS A 681 59.67 -4.93 -14.64
CA LYS A 681 60.55 -5.90 -13.95
C LYS A 681 60.49 -7.29 -14.57
N GLU A 682 59.33 -7.73 -15.04
CA GLU A 682 59.17 -8.99 -15.76
C GLU A 682 59.91 -8.98 -17.10
N GLN A 683 59.82 -7.89 -17.87
CA GLN A 683 60.60 -7.73 -19.11
C GLN A 683 62.11 -7.66 -18.84
N GLU A 684 62.57 -6.98 -17.79
CA GLU A 684 63.99 -6.99 -17.39
C GLU A 684 64.45 -8.40 -16.96
N SER A 685 63.62 -9.15 -16.24
CA SER A 685 63.92 -10.54 -15.87
C SER A 685 63.94 -11.48 -17.08
N GLN A 686 63.04 -11.29 -18.05
CA GLN A 686 63.05 -12.03 -19.32
C GLN A 686 64.32 -11.72 -20.12
N ARG A 687 64.66 -10.44 -20.31
CA ARG A 687 65.90 -10.03 -20.99
C ARG A 687 67.16 -10.54 -20.30
N ARG A 688 67.21 -10.54 -18.96
CA ARG A 688 68.32 -11.16 -18.21
C ARG A 688 68.43 -12.65 -18.51
N ARG A 689 67.32 -13.40 -18.47
CA ARG A 689 67.30 -14.85 -18.79
C ARG A 689 67.65 -15.15 -20.25
N GLU A 690 67.29 -14.28 -21.18
CA GLU A 690 67.69 -14.37 -22.59
C GLU A 690 69.19 -14.10 -22.76
N LEU A 691 69.74 -13.11 -22.05
CA LEU A 691 71.17 -12.83 -22.02
C LEU A 691 71.96 -13.96 -21.34
N GLU A 692 71.45 -14.51 -20.25
CA GLU A 692 72.01 -15.67 -19.55
C GLU A 692 72.09 -16.87 -20.50
N ARG A 693 71.00 -17.23 -21.20
CA ARG A 693 70.97 -18.29 -22.23
C ARG A 693 71.88 -18.04 -23.44
N GLN A 694 72.19 -16.77 -23.76
CA GLN A 694 73.15 -16.43 -24.82
C GLN A 694 74.61 -16.51 -24.35
N ASN A 695 74.86 -16.44 -23.04
CA ASN A 695 76.18 -16.56 -22.42
C ASN A 695 76.43 -17.95 -21.80
N GLU A 696 75.41 -18.81 -21.67
CA GLU A 696 75.56 -20.24 -21.37
C GLU A 696 76.42 -20.90 -22.47
N PRO A 697 77.61 -21.42 -22.15
CA PRO A 697 78.45 -22.08 -23.16
C PRO A 697 77.76 -23.35 -23.68
N PRO A 698 77.93 -23.70 -24.97
CA PRO A 698 77.31 -24.89 -25.57
C PRO A 698 77.50 -26.15 -24.71
N PRO A 699 76.50 -27.05 -24.65
CA PRO A 699 76.53 -28.21 -23.74
C PRO A 699 77.71 -29.15 -23.99
N GLU A 700 78.28 -29.16 -25.20
CA GLU A 700 79.52 -29.87 -25.52
C GLU A 700 80.75 -29.29 -24.80
N ILE A 701 80.87 -27.97 -24.68
CA ILE A 701 81.96 -27.31 -23.93
C ILE A 701 81.78 -27.53 -22.42
N VAL A 702 80.54 -27.53 -21.94
CA VAL A 702 80.23 -27.90 -20.54
C VAL A 702 80.59 -29.36 -20.27
N ALA A 703 80.25 -30.27 -21.19
CA ALA A 703 80.59 -31.69 -21.09
C ALA A 703 82.12 -31.92 -21.15
N GLN A 704 82.85 -31.22 -22.03
CA GLN A 704 84.31 -31.26 -22.09
C GLN A 704 84.94 -30.81 -20.77
N ARG A 705 84.55 -29.63 -20.25
CA ARG A 705 85.05 -29.13 -18.96
C ARG A 705 84.72 -30.06 -17.79
N ASN A 706 83.52 -30.65 -17.78
CA ASN A 706 83.15 -31.62 -16.74
C ASN A 706 83.99 -32.92 -16.85
N ALA A 707 84.32 -33.37 -18.06
CA ALA A 707 85.20 -34.51 -18.28
C ALA A 707 86.66 -34.20 -17.92
N GLU A 708 87.14 -32.97 -18.16
CA GLU A 708 88.45 -32.48 -17.73
C GLU A 708 88.55 -32.40 -16.19
N VAL A 709 87.52 -31.86 -15.53
CA VAL A 709 87.43 -31.84 -14.05
C VAL A 709 87.38 -33.27 -13.48
N GLN A 710 86.65 -34.20 -14.10
CA GLN A 710 86.64 -35.60 -13.68
C GLN A 710 88.00 -36.28 -13.87
N LYS A 711 88.71 -36.01 -14.98
CA LYS A 711 90.09 -36.47 -15.17
C LYS A 711 91.03 -35.92 -14.10
N PHE A 712 90.98 -34.62 -13.83
CA PHE A 712 91.82 -33.98 -12.80
C PHE A 712 91.58 -34.58 -11.40
N ILE A 713 90.31 -34.82 -11.04
CA ILE A 713 89.95 -35.51 -9.79
C ILE A 713 90.53 -36.94 -9.77
N GLN A 714 90.43 -37.68 -10.87
CA GLN A 714 90.99 -39.03 -10.96
C GLN A 714 92.53 -39.02 -10.89
N GLU A 715 93.20 -38.06 -11.53
CA GLU A 715 94.67 -37.93 -11.51
C GLU A 715 95.19 -37.58 -10.11
N GLU A 716 94.52 -36.69 -9.36
CA GLU A 716 94.89 -36.44 -7.95
C GLU A 716 94.60 -37.64 -7.04
N LEU A 717 93.52 -38.39 -7.26
CA LEU A 717 93.26 -39.64 -6.53
C LEU A 717 94.33 -40.70 -6.82
N ASP A 718 94.70 -40.90 -8.08
CA ASP A 718 95.76 -41.83 -8.49
C ASP A 718 97.14 -41.40 -7.94
N LYS A 719 97.41 -40.08 -7.90
CA LYS A 719 98.62 -39.49 -7.31
C LYS A 719 98.68 -39.68 -5.79
N GLN A 720 97.57 -39.49 -5.07
CA GLN A 720 97.48 -39.85 -3.66
C GLN A 720 97.65 -41.36 -3.44
N ALA A 721 97.10 -42.21 -4.31
CA ALA A 721 97.30 -43.66 -4.24
C ALA A 721 98.76 -44.08 -4.49
N ARG A 722 99.50 -43.39 -5.39
CA ARG A 722 100.95 -43.57 -5.57
C ARG A 722 101.74 -43.16 -4.32
N LEU A 723 101.47 -41.97 -3.77
CA LEU A 723 102.12 -41.50 -2.54
C LEU A 723 101.83 -42.43 -1.35
N ALA A 724 100.62 -42.99 -1.26
CA ALA A 724 100.27 -43.99 -0.24
C ALA A 724 101.00 -45.33 -0.42
N LYS A 725 101.26 -45.77 -1.66
CA LYS A 725 102.10 -46.95 -1.94
C LYS A 725 103.57 -46.67 -1.58
N GLU A 726 104.12 -45.55 -2.04
CA GLU A 726 105.51 -45.18 -1.75
C GLU A 726 105.73 -45.01 -0.24
N LYS A 727 104.76 -44.43 0.49
CA LYS A 727 104.81 -44.36 1.96
C LYS A 727 104.84 -45.75 2.59
N LYS A 728 104.01 -46.70 2.13
CA LYS A 728 104.03 -48.10 2.59
C LYS A 728 105.34 -48.81 2.25
N GLU A 729 105.93 -48.56 1.09
CA GLU A 729 107.22 -49.12 0.69
C GLU A 729 108.36 -48.57 1.57
N ARG A 730 108.37 -47.26 1.84
CA ARG A 730 109.30 -46.63 2.80
C ARG A 730 109.08 -47.13 4.23
N GLU A 731 107.83 -47.33 4.65
CA GLU A 731 107.50 -47.94 5.95
C GLU A 731 108.00 -49.38 6.04
N MET A 732 107.81 -50.20 5.00
CA MET A 732 108.37 -51.57 4.96
C MET A 732 109.91 -51.57 4.93
N GLN A 733 110.55 -50.64 4.22
CA GLN A 733 112.01 -50.50 4.23
C GLN A 733 112.54 -50.09 5.62
N LEU A 734 111.87 -49.15 6.29
CA LEU A 734 112.18 -48.78 7.67
C LEU A 734 111.95 -49.95 8.64
N GLN A 735 110.88 -50.72 8.46
CA GLN A 735 110.58 -51.89 9.28
C GLN A 735 111.61 -53.01 9.04
N ALA A 736 112.05 -53.23 7.79
CA ALA A 736 113.17 -54.12 7.47
C ALA A 736 114.48 -53.66 8.12
N LEU A 737 114.83 -52.37 8.04
CA LEU A 737 116.01 -51.80 8.70
C LEU A 737 115.94 -51.89 10.24
N VAL A 738 114.74 -51.76 10.83
CA VAL A 738 114.52 -52.01 12.26
C VAL A 738 114.76 -53.49 12.58
N THR A 739 114.16 -54.43 11.85
CA THR A 739 114.41 -55.87 12.09
C THR A 739 115.87 -56.29 11.85
N GLN A 740 116.59 -55.63 10.94
CA GLN A 740 118.03 -55.81 10.76
C GLN A 740 118.81 -55.28 11.97
N ARG A 741 118.52 -54.06 12.45
CA ARG A 741 119.12 -53.51 13.68
C ARG A 741 118.77 -54.31 14.94
N GLU A 742 117.59 -54.90 14.99
CA GLU A 742 117.18 -55.78 16.08
C GLU A 742 117.91 -57.13 16.00
N ALA A 743 118.08 -57.70 14.81
CA ALA A 743 118.90 -58.90 14.61
C ALA A 743 120.40 -58.64 14.88
N GLU A 744 120.91 -57.46 14.55
CA GLU A 744 122.28 -57.02 14.92
C GLU A 744 122.40 -56.80 16.43
N ARG A 745 121.39 -56.19 17.07
CA ARG A 745 121.34 -56.05 18.54
C ARG A 745 121.27 -57.41 19.24
N VAL A 746 120.46 -58.35 18.76
CA VAL A 746 120.42 -59.72 19.31
C VAL A 746 121.78 -60.39 19.16
N LYS A 747 122.45 -60.29 18.00
CA LYS A 747 123.82 -60.79 17.83
C LYS A 747 124.83 -60.11 18.77
N GLN A 748 124.71 -58.80 18.99
CA GLN A 748 125.56 -58.08 19.95
C GLN A 748 125.24 -58.48 21.40
N GLU A 749 123.98 -58.64 21.79
CA GLU A 749 123.57 -59.11 23.11
C GLU A 749 123.95 -60.58 23.35
N GLU A 750 123.95 -61.43 22.32
CA GLU A 750 124.49 -62.79 22.36
C GLU A 750 126.02 -62.80 22.52
N GLN A 751 126.74 -61.91 21.83
CA GLN A 751 128.19 -61.72 22.00
C GLN A 751 128.54 -61.17 23.40
N TYR A 752 127.82 -60.16 23.90
CA TYR A 752 128.02 -59.63 25.25
C TYR A 752 127.60 -60.61 26.35
N ARG A 753 126.59 -61.47 26.12
CA ARG A 753 126.23 -62.57 27.04
C ARG A 753 127.30 -63.64 27.20
N GLN A 754 128.28 -63.73 26.29
CA GLN A 754 129.40 -64.67 26.41
C GLN A 754 130.62 -64.09 27.17
N LEU A 755 130.68 -62.77 27.40
CA LEU A 755 131.77 -62.10 28.11
C LEU A 755 131.26 -61.02 29.08
N ALA A 756 130.55 -61.46 30.13
CA ALA A 756 129.99 -60.58 31.17
C ALA A 756 130.25 -61.08 32.61
N THR A 757 131.53 -61.13 32.99
CA THR A 757 131.99 -61.01 34.38
C THR A 757 132.94 -59.80 34.41
N THR A 758 132.83 -58.80 35.28
CA THR A 758 132.23 -58.74 36.63
C THR A 758 131.46 -57.44 36.92
N GLU A 759 130.61 -57.49 37.97
CA GLU A 759 130.18 -56.43 38.91
C GLU A 759 130.43 -54.94 38.52
N VAL A 760 129.43 -54.10 38.21
CA VAL A 760 128.29 -53.61 39.03
C VAL A 760 128.68 -52.61 40.14
N GLN A 761 128.38 -51.32 39.92
CA GLN A 761 127.87 -50.43 40.98
C GLN A 761 126.99 -49.30 40.42
N ALA A 762 126.26 -48.61 41.31
CA ALA A 762 125.05 -47.85 41.01
C ALA A 762 125.26 -46.38 40.55
N GLY A 763 124.20 -45.75 40.02
CA GLY A 763 124.02 -44.30 40.27
C GLY A 763 123.10 -43.50 39.33
N ASN A 764 121.91 -43.18 39.83
CA ASN A 764 121.24 -41.85 39.74
C ASN A 764 120.76 -41.24 38.41
N LYS A 765 119.45 -40.95 38.37
CA LYS A 765 118.87 -39.78 37.68
C LYS A 765 119.27 -38.50 38.45
N PRO A 766 119.25 -37.31 37.82
CA PRO A 766 118.08 -36.44 38.03
C PRO A 766 117.65 -35.68 36.74
N VAL A 767 116.35 -35.64 36.41
CA VAL A 767 115.37 -34.56 36.66
C VAL A 767 115.29 -33.51 35.52
N ILE A 768 114.06 -33.24 35.08
CA ILE A 768 113.67 -32.17 34.16
C ILE A 768 112.78 -31.21 34.96
N THR A 769 112.97 -29.90 34.83
CA THR A 769 112.11 -28.87 35.43
C THR A 769 112.08 -27.61 34.58
N ALA A 770 110.90 -26.96 34.56
CA ALA A 770 110.63 -25.62 34.05
C ALA A 770 110.79 -25.37 32.53
N ASP A 771 110.06 -24.44 31.91
CA ASP A 771 108.67 -23.95 32.03
C ASP A 771 108.49 -22.82 30.98
N GLN A 772 107.32 -22.18 30.92
CA GLN A 772 107.08 -20.82 30.39
C GLN A 772 107.08 -20.64 28.84
N VAL A 773 106.38 -19.64 28.26
CA VAL A 773 105.05 -19.03 28.54
C VAL A 773 104.63 -18.23 27.26
N VAL A 774 103.52 -17.47 27.28
CA VAL A 774 102.99 -16.60 26.18
C VAL A 774 102.29 -17.39 25.05
N ALA A 775 100.97 -17.32 24.79
CA ALA A 775 99.83 -16.47 25.16
C ALA A 775 99.52 -15.23 24.29
N VAL A 776 98.21 -15.01 24.06
CA VAL A 776 97.56 -13.83 23.45
C VAL A 776 97.77 -13.64 21.92
N GLY A 777 96.68 -13.31 21.23
CA GLY A 777 96.65 -13.08 19.79
C GLY A 777 95.25 -12.75 19.24
N ALA A 778 94.42 -12.04 20.00
CA ALA A 778 93.08 -11.63 19.60
C ALA A 778 92.99 -10.10 19.51
N LEU A 779 92.52 -9.60 18.37
CA LEU A 779 92.13 -8.22 18.08
C LEU A 779 90.78 -8.33 17.35
N GLU A 780 89.68 -7.76 17.86
CA GLU A 780 89.32 -6.33 17.72
C GLU A 780 89.09 -5.96 16.25
N LEU A 781 87.84 -5.93 15.74
CA LEU A 781 86.80 -4.87 15.88
C LEU A 781 87.07 -3.63 14.98
N PRO A 782 86.08 -2.77 14.61
CA PRO A 782 84.61 -2.86 14.63
C PRO A 782 83.94 -2.32 13.32
N ILE A 783 82.68 -1.83 13.41
CA ILE A 783 82.01 -0.77 12.59
C ILE A 783 81.11 -1.17 11.39
N GLU A 784 79.78 -1.04 11.62
CA GLU A 784 78.73 -0.31 10.88
C GLU A 784 78.73 -0.28 9.32
N PHE A 785 77.61 -0.47 8.62
CA PHE A 785 76.47 0.48 8.60
C PHE A 785 75.08 -0.13 8.22
N GLU A 786 74.07 0.74 8.03
CA GLU A 786 72.63 0.47 8.11
C GLU A 786 71.86 0.17 6.79
N LEU A 787 70.63 -0.35 6.98
CA LEU A 787 69.37 -0.02 6.28
C LEU A 787 69.06 -0.56 4.86
N VAL A 788 67.76 -0.40 4.50
CA VAL A 788 66.99 -0.93 3.35
C VAL A 788 66.45 -2.36 3.59
N LEU A 789 65.13 -2.62 3.65
CA LEU A 789 63.92 -1.85 3.25
C LEU A 789 63.00 -1.47 4.41
#